data_AF-A0A930Y0X8-F1
#
_entry.id   AF-A0A930Y0X8-F1
#
_cell.length_a   1.000
_cell.length_b   1.000
_cell.length_c   1.000
_cell.angle_alpha   90.00
_cell.angle_beta   90.00
_cell.angle_gamma   90.00
#
_symmetry.space_group_name_H-M   'P 1'
#
loop_
_entity.id
_entity.type
_entity.pdbx_description
1 polymer ?
#
loop_
_entity_poly.entity_id
_entity_poly.type
_entity_poly.pdbx_seq_one_letter_code
_entity_poly.pdbx_strand_id
1 'polypeptide(L)'
;MTIRLSSLLSPRPPVFKDLVLIGGGHSHVIVLKRLGMKPIPGLRITLISPDPQTPYSGMLPGFVAGHYEYDDIHIDLRPLTRFAQSRFFQDEAIGLDLERRLVRCRNRPPVRFDLLSIDIGSAPCLHEAAGARPASGEEPAVIPVKPIGGFVSRWYALVKRALARKGSMRIGVVGAGVGGVEMALAMQHGLRKRLEAGKDDPNRLRFDLFAGESGLLPRTSPRVRAIFAKALEERGVHLHEGRRVERVSRYANAHFADPSTANDSAGNTSAKDSSGGSPASLHAAKIEGSLSRLGGNPAAFEASARSAESGDPNEADEANEGSLSKPKRSGAAAKNSTGCTLHLVGGEEHILDEVLWITQADSQAWLANSGLATDERGFVAVHPDLQSISHPGIFAAGDCASVAMHPREKAGVFAVRQGPKLESNLRRALYERRPKGFIPQRNYLSLISTGDKYAVATRGALPTLKGAWVWRWKDRIDRAFMRRFSDLPEMTRASPAAYPPPPNDDKGSTKPADAMRCGGCAAKVGQRSLARAIGGIESRPGEDVLIGLDAPDDAAALKVPPGMLVVRSVDFFRSMIDDPYLFGRIAAVHGLNDIHAMGAEAQSALAIATVPYGPEARIEDSLAQMMIGAGEALQEAGASLVGGHSGEGAELALGFAIDGLVRASDILRKGPMGSNQRLVLTKALGTGVLLAADMRAKAKGIWIAEAISTMQRSNHRAMRVLCEYGASACTDISGFGLLGHLTEMVRASRVGVEVEIAALPVLEGALDCFAAGISSTLHAQNIEGAMASCDIDEGFDDPLLPLLFDPQTAGGLLASIPEAQAEACVEALRKAGYEDAAIIGRSLEENEGAGRVRLV
;
A
#
# COMPACT_ATOMS: atom_id res chain seq x y z
N MET A 1 -35.83 -14.24 2.75
CA MET A 1 -34.93 -14.80 1.72
C MET A 1 -34.00 -15.78 2.43
N THR A 2 -34.35 -17.06 2.46
CA THR A 2 -33.70 -18.06 3.31
C THR A 2 -32.40 -18.50 2.66
N ILE A 3 -31.27 -17.89 3.06
CA ILE A 3 -29.94 -18.40 2.74
C ILE A 3 -29.88 -19.82 3.33
N ARG A 4 -29.74 -20.85 2.48
CA ARG A 4 -29.50 -22.22 2.95
C ARG A 4 -28.14 -22.22 3.68
N LEU A 5 -28.17 -22.13 5.01
CA LEU A 5 -27.01 -22.17 5.91
C LEU A 5 -26.09 -23.38 5.66
N SER A 6 -26.58 -24.47 5.05
CA SER A 6 -25.78 -25.65 4.72
C SER A 6 -24.69 -25.40 3.68
N SER A 7 -24.77 -24.32 2.88
CA SER A 7 -23.75 -24.01 1.86
C SER A 7 -22.58 -23.18 2.38
N LEU A 8 -22.62 -22.67 3.62
CA LEU A 8 -21.52 -21.92 4.26
C LEU A 8 -20.54 -22.83 5.03
N LEU A 9 -20.93 -24.07 5.32
CA LEU A 9 -20.23 -24.97 6.25
C LEU A 9 -19.31 -26.02 5.60
N SER A 10 -19.18 -26.04 4.27
CA SER A 10 -18.23 -26.97 3.62
C SER A 10 -16.80 -26.41 3.72
N PRO A 11 -15.83 -27.17 4.28
CA PRO A 11 -14.45 -26.72 4.47
C PRO A 11 -13.77 -26.38 3.14
N ARG A 12 -12.83 -25.42 3.16
CA ARG A 12 -11.99 -25.14 1.98
C ARG A 12 -11.27 -26.44 1.58
N PRO A 13 -11.20 -26.76 0.28
CA PRO A 13 -10.48 -27.95 -0.17
C PRO A 13 -8.99 -27.85 0.24
N PRO A 14 -8.32 -28.99 0.49
CA PRO A 14 -6.89 -29.00 0.77
C PRO A 14 -6.10 -28.32 -0.34
N VAL A 15 -5.05 -27.58 0.04
CA VAL A 15 -4.17 -26.88 -0.92
C VAL A 15 -3.19 -27.88 -1.52
N PHE A 16 -3.20 -28.07 -2.84
CA PHE A 16 -2.28 -28.96 -3.55
C PHE A 16 -1.21 -28.22 -4.35
N LYS A 17 -1.56 -27.08 -4.96
CA LYS A 17 -0.66 -26.30 -5.82
C LYS A 17 -0.60 -24.84 -5.42
N ASP A 18 0.60 -24.25 -5.55
CA ASP A 18 0.87 -22.83 -5.38
C ASP A 18 1.09 -22.13 -6.73
N LEU A 19 0.24 -21.15 -7.03
CA LEU A 19 0.44 -20.18 -8.12
C LEU A 19 0.80 -18.83 -7.52
N VAL A 20 2.00 -18.33 -7.85
CA VAL A 20 2.43 -16.98 -7.49
C VAL A 20 2.36 -16.07 -8.71
N LEU A 21 1.71 -14.92 -8.54
CA LEU A 21 1.60 -13.85 -9.51
C LEU A 21 2.42 -12.66 -8.98
N ILE A 22 3.50 -12.29 -9.66
CA ILE A 22 4.31 -11.12 -9.32
C ILE A 22 3.82 -9.92 -10.14
N GLY A 23 3.35 -8.87 -9.47
CA GLY A 23 2.86 -7.62 -10.04
C GLY A 23 1.37 -7.64 -10.36
N GLY A 24 0.66 -6.57 -10.00
CA GLY A 24 -0.75 -6.37 -10.33
C GLY A 24 -1.01 -5.92 -11.78
N GLY A 25 -0.17 -6.28 -12.76
CA GLY A 25 -0.33 -5.82 -14.13
C GLY A 25 -1.63 -6.24 -14.81
N HIS A 26 -1.92 -5.63 -15.97
CA HIS A 26 -3.17 -5.81 -16.70
C HIS A 26 -3.45 -7.27 -17.10
N SER A 27 -2.43 -8.08 -17.31
CA SER A 27 -2.60 -9.51 -17.62
C SER A 27 -3.03 -10.26 -16.36
N HIS A 28 -2.38 -9.97 -15.22
CA HIS A 28 -2.69 -10.58 -13.93
C HIS A 28 -4.07 -10.21 -13.37
N VAL A 29 -4.51 -8.95 -13.47
CA VAL A 29 -5.88 -8.59 -13.02
C VAL A 29 -6.95 -9.34 -13.83
N ILE A 30 -6.69 -9.59 -15.12
CA ILE A 30 -7.57 -10.44 -15.95
C ILE A 30 -7.50 -11.91 -15.52
N VAL A 31 -6.31 -12.43 -15.20
CA VAL A 31 -6.12 -13.80 -14.67
C VAL A 31 -6.90 -13.97 -13.38
N LEU A 32 -6.73 -13.08 -12.41
CA LEU A 32 -7.43 -13.09 -11.12
C LEU A 32 -8.94 -13.06 -11.31
N LYS A 33 -9.46 -12.14 -12.14
CA LYS A 33 -10.90 -12.09 -12.44
C LYS A 33 -11.40 -13.42 -13.01
N ARG A 34 -10.70 -14.01 -13.97
CA ARG A 34 -11.12 -15.27 -14.60
C ARG A 34 -11.03 -16.45 -13.64
N LEU A 35 -10.04 -16.47 -12.74
CA LEU A 35 -9.93 -17.47 -11.69
C LEU A 35 -11.01 -17.31 -10.61
N GLY A 36 -11.39 -16.08 -10.25
CA GLY A 36 -12.55 -15.84 -9.37
C GLY A 36 -13.88 -16.28 -10.00
N MET A 37 -14.06 -16.04 -11.31
CA MET A 37 -15.22 -16.54 -12.05
C MET A 37 -15.25 -18.06 -12.21
N LYS A 38 -14.08 -18.70 -12.30
CA LYS A 38 -13.94 -20.15 -12.45
C LYS A 38 -12.76 -20.68 -11.62
N PRO A 39 -12.97 -20.87 -10.30
CA PRO A 39 -11.94 -21.33 -9.38
C PRO A 39 -11.38 -22.70 -9.78
N ILE A 40 -10.16 -22.98 -9.33
CA ILE A 40 -9.52 -24.30 -9.46
C ILE A 40 -9.45 -24.91 -8.06
N PRO A 41 -10.16 -26.01 -7.78
CA PRO A 41 -10.09 -26.67 -6.47
C PRO A 41 -8.65 -27.01 -6.09
N GLY A 42 -8.26 -26.71 -4.86
CA GLY A 42 -6.92 -26.99 -4.33
C GLY A 42 -5.79 -26.13 -4.88
N LEU A 43 -6.08 -25.07 -5.62
CA LEU A 43 -5.09 -24.06 -6.01
C LEU A 43 -5.07 -22.93 -4.99
N ARG A 44 -3.90 -22.67 -4.40
CA ARG A 44 -3.63 -21.46 -3.62
C ARG A 44 -2.97 -20.43 -4.52
N ILE A 45 -3.62 -19.28 -4.66
CA ILE A 45 -3.15 -18.17 -5.50
C ILE A 45 -2.58 -17.09 -4.58
N THR A 46 -1.41 -16.55 -4.94
CA THR A 46 -0.78 -15.44 -4.21
C THR A 46 -0.41 -14.34 -5.19
N LEU A 47 -0.95 -13.13 -4.99
CA LEU A 47 -0.52 -11.93 -5.70
C LEU A 47 0.47 -11.17 -4.83
N ILE A 48 1.66 -10.91 -5.37
CA ILE A 48 2.70 -10.08 -4.74
C ILE A 48 2.74 -8.76 -5.52
N SER A 49 2.45 -7.63 -4.87
CA SER A 49 2.47 -6.30 -5.49
C SER A 49 2.85 -5.25 -4.45
N PRO A 50 3.70 -4.27 -4.79
CA PRO A 50 4.07 -3.21 -3.84
C PRO A 50 2.87 -2.31 -3.50
N ASP A 51 2.02 -2.05 -4.50
CA ASP A 51 0.85 -1.18 -4.36
C ASP A 51 -0.45 -2.00 -4.29
N PRO A 52 -1.43 -1.59 -3.47
CA PRO A 52 -2.77 -2.20 -3.41
C PRO A 52 -3.65 -1.83 -4.62
N GLN A 53 -3.20 -0.87 -5.43
CA GLN A 53 -3.92 -0.37 -6.60
C GLN A 53 -2.97 -0.29 -7.79
N THR A 54 -3.47 -0.62 -8.99
CA THR A 54 -2.69 -0.55 -10.23
C THR A 54 -3.31 0.46 -11.20
N PRO A 55 -2.54 1.39 -11.78
CA PRO A 55 -3.07 2.34 -12.75
C PRO A 55 -3.36 1.68 -14.10
N TYR A 56 -4.47 2.07 -14.71
CA TYR A 56 -4.83 1.77 -16.09
C TYR A 56 -4.26 2.83 -17.03
N SER A 57 -3.14 2.49 -17.68
CA SER A 57 -2.36 3.42 -18.50
C SER A 57 -3.16 4.10 -19.62
N GLY A 58 -4.23 3.44 -20.11
CA GLY A 58 -5.07 3.97 -21.19
C GLY A 58 -5.87 5.22 -20.81
N MET A 59 -6.12 5.45 -19.52
CA MET A 59 -6.83 6.62 -19.00
C MET A 59 -5.90 7.69 -18.41
N LEU A 60 -4.60 7.40 -18.24
CA LEU A 60 -3.64 8.31 -17.62
C LEU A 60 -3.59 9.70 -18.28
N PRO A 61 -3.57 9.86 -19.62
CA PRO A 61 -3.62 11.19 -20.23
C PRO A 61 -4.92 11.94 -19.92
N GLY A 62 -6.04 11.24 -19.78
CA GLY A 62 -7.31 11.86 -19.39
C GLY A 62 -7.30 12.36 -17.94
N PHE A 63 -6.67 11.61 -17.03
CA PHE A 63 -6.46 12.02 -15.64
C PHE A 63 -5.58 13.27 -15.55
N VAL A 64 -4.45 13.29 -16.26
CA VAL A 64 -3.56 14.46 -16.35
C VAL A 64 -4.30 15.69 -16.90
N ALA A 65 -5.14 15.49 -17.92
CA ALA A 65 -5.98 16.55 -18.47
C ALA A 65 -7.12 17.01 -17.54
N GLY A 66 -7.38 16.32 -16.43
CA GLY A 66 -8.44 16.63 -15.47
C GLY A 66 -9.83 16.10 -15.84
N HIS A 67 -9.92 14.99 -16.58
CA HIS A 67 -11.20 14.37 -16.97
C HIS A 67 -11.61 13.18 -16.09
N TYR A 68 -10.68 12.67 -15.28
CA TYR A 68 -10.84 11.50 -14.43
C TYR A 68 -10.28 11.79 -13.05
N GLU A 69 -10.88 11.17 -12.04
CA GLU A 69 -10.34 11.16 -10.70
C GLU A 69 -9.35 10.01 -10.50
N TYR A 70 -8.71 9.95 -9.33
CA TYR A 70 -7.75 8.89 -9.00
C TYR A 70 -8.40 7.50 -9.08
N ASP A 71 -9.57 7.30 -8.49
CA ASP A 71 -10.29 6.02 -8.48
C ASP A 71 -10.81 5.61 -9.86
N ASP A 72 -11.05 6.56 -10.78
CA ASP A 72 -11.48 6.27 -12.16
C ASP A 72 -10.41 5.52 -12.97
N ILE A 73 -9.12 5.73 -12.62
CA ILE A 73 -7.99 5.20 -13.39
C ILE A 73 -7.24 4.07 -12.68
N HIS A 74 -7.59 3.73 -11.44
CA HIS A 74 -6.94 2.66 -10.69
C HIS A 74 -7.83 1.43 -10.55
N ILE A 75 -7.26 0.26 -10.80
CA ILE A 75 -7.89 -1.01 -10.43
C ILE A 75 -7.45 -1.34 -9.02
N ASP A 76 -8.43 -1.47 -8.12
CA ASP A 76 -8.17 -1.93 -6.76
C ASP A 76 -7.93 -3.44 -6.73
N LEU A 77 -6.72 -3.84 -6.32
CA LEU A 77 -6.32 -5.23 -6.28
C LEU A 77 -6.95 -5.95 -5.09
N ARG A 78 -7.29 -5.25 -4.00
CA ARG A 78 -7.78 -5.90 -2.78
C ARG A 78 -9.17 -6.53 -2.97
N PRO A 79 -10.23 -5.83 -3.44
CA PRO A 79 -11.50 -6.46 -3.79
C PRO A 79 -11.35 -7.58 -4.83
N LEU A 80 -10.48 -7.38 -5.82
CA LEU A 80 -10.25 -8.37 -6.87
C LEU A 80 -9.63 -9.67 -6.34
N THR A 81 -8.65 -9.56 -5.43
CA THR A 81 -8.03 -10.72 -4.77
C THR A 81 -9.00 -11.44 -3.83
N ARG A 82 -9.85 -10.71 -3.10
CA ARG A 82 -10.93 -11.31 -2.30
C ARG A 82 -11.93 -12.06 -3.17
N PHE A 83 -12.36 -11.46 -4.28
CA PHE A 83 -13.21 -12.13 -5.29
C PHE A 83 -12.55 -13.38 -5.89
N ALA A 84 -11.23 -13.34 -6.12
CA ALA A 84 -10.47 -14.48 -6.63
C ALA A 84 -10.13 -15.53 -5.56
N GLN A 85 -10.49 -15.29 -4.28
CA GLN A 85 -10.08 -16.11 -3.13
C GLN A 85 -8.56 -16.32 -3.08
N SER A 86 -7.81 -15.29 -3.44
CA SER A 86 -6.35 -15.29 -3.51
C SER A 86 -5.75 -14.50 -2.36
N ARG A 87 -4.56 -14.89 -1.92
CA ARG A 87 -3.75 -14.12 -0.97
C ARG A 87 -3.20 -12.86 -1.65
N PHE A 88 -3.20 -11.75 -0.93
CA PHE A 88 -2.57 -10.49 -1.38
C PHE A 88 -1.42 -10.15 -0.45
N PHE A 89 -0.20 -10.19 -0.98
CA PHE A 89 1.02 -9.84 -0.27
C PHE A 89 1.47 -8.47 -0.77
N GLN A 90 1.28 -7.45 0.06
CA GLN A 90 1.72 -6.09 -0.25
C GLN A 90 3.22 -5.98 0.01
N ASP A 91 4.01 -6.40 -0.97
CA ASP A 91 5.47 -6.35 -0.93
C ASP A 91 6.07 -6.36 -2.35
N GLU A 92 7.35 -6.04 -2.45
CA GLU A 92 8.09 -6.03 -3.70
C GLU A 92 8.89 -7.33 -3.89
N ALA A 93 8.77 -7.96 -5.06
CA ALA A 93 9.67 -9.04 -5.45
C ALA A 93 11.00 -8.45 -5.95
N ILE A 94 12.10 -8.90 -5.35
CA ILE A 94 13.46 -8.41 -5.63
C ILE A 94 14.37 -9.45 -6.29
N GLY A 95 13.91 -10.68 -6.44
CA GLY A 95 14.67 -11.75 -7.08
C GLY A 95 13.96 -13.10 -7.06
N LEU A 96 14.58 -14.09 -7.69
CA LEU A 96 14.10 -15.48 -7.73
C LEU A 96 15.20 -16.43 -7.29
N ASP A 97 14.81 -17.46 -6.55
CA ASP A 97 15.61 -18.66 -6.34
C ASP A 97 14.97 -19.79 -7.16
N LEU A 98 15.51 -20.04 -8.35
CA LEU A 98 14.91 -20.96 -9.31
C LEU A 98 15.13 -22.43 -8.92
N GLU A 99 16.20 -22.73 -8.19
CA GLU A 99 16.49 -24.07 -7.69
C GLU A 99 15.51 -24.47 -6.59
N ARG A 100 15.29 -23.57 -5.61
CA ARG A 100 14.37 -23.80 -4.49
C ARG A 100 12.92 -23.41 -4.80
N ARG A 101 12.67 -22.79 -5.95
CA ARG A 101 11.38 -22.23 -6.40
C ARG A 101 10.78 -21.24 -5.41
N LEU A 102 11.57 -20.24 -5.04
CA LEU A 102 11.17 -19.17 -4.13
C LEU A 102 11.20 -17.82 -4.85
N VAL A 103 10.20 -16.98 -4.57
CA VAL A 103 10.25 -15.54 -4.86
C VAL A 103 10.87 -14.85 -3.66
N ARG A 104 11.96 -14.12 -3.88
CA ARG A 104 12.58 -13.28 -2.84
C ARG A 104 11.82 -11.96 -2.76
N CYS A 105 11.36 -11.64 -1.57
CA CYS A 105 10.59 -10.44 -1.27
C CYS A 105 11.44 -9.46 -0.44
N ARG A 106 11.11 -8.17 -0.46
CA ARG A 106 11.89 -7.14 0.21
C ARG A 106 11.73 -7.15 1.72
N ASN A 107 10.49 -7.28 2.22
CA ASN A 107 10.15 -7.04 3.62
C ASN A 107 9.53 -8.27 4.31
N ARG A 108 9.70 -9.46 3.73
CA ARG A 108 9.16 -10.70 4.28
C ARG A 108 9.96 -11.93 3.85
N PRO A 109 9.75 -13.08 4.51
CA PRO A 109 10.36 -14.34 4.11
C PRO A 109 9.98 -14.78 2.68
N PRO A 110 10.88 -15.43 1.93
CA PRO A 110 10.64 -15.84 0.55
C PRO A 110 9.38 -16.70 0.36
N VAL A 111 8.70 -16.53 -0.76
CA VAL A 111 7.42 -17.18 -1.07
C VAL A 111 7.61 -18.33 -2.05
N ARG A 112 7.23 -19.55 -1.66
CA ARG A 112 7.32 -20.73 -2.53
C ARG A 112 6.28 -20.71 -3.66
N PHE A 113 6.65 -21.26 -4.82
CA PHE A 113 5.74 -21.46 -5.95
C PHE A 113 5.88 -22.83 -6.62
N ASP A 114 4.79 -23.35 -7.19
CA ASP A 114 4.83 -24.43 -8.19
C ASP A 114 4.76 -23.87 -9.61
N LEU A 115 3.93 -22.85 -9.80
CA LEU A 115 3.88 -22.03 -11.01
C LEU A 115 4.09 -20.57 -10.64
N LEU A 116 4.81 -19.86 -11.50
CA LEU A 116 5.10 -18.44 -11.35
C LEU A 116 4.62 -17.70 -12.60
N SER A 117 4.06 -16.51 -12.42
CA SER A 117 3.81 -15.57 -13.51
C SER A 117 4.29 -14.18 -13.13
N ILE A 118 4.94 -13.46 -14.05
CA ILE A 118 5.49 -12.12 -13.85
C ILE A 118 4.75 -11.12 -14.76
N ASP A 119 4.21 -10.05 -14.18
CA ASP A 119 3.53 -8.94 -14.89
C ASP A 119 3.74 -7.62 -14.13
N ILE A 120 5.01 -7.23 -14.01
CA ILE A 120 5.49 -6.07 -13.22
C ILE A 120 5.68 -4.79 -14.04
N GLY A 121 5.19 -4.75 -15.26
CA GLY A 121 5.36 -3.61 -16.15
C GLY A 121 6.81 -3.41 -16.62
N SER A 122 7.22 -2.15 -16.80
CA SER A 122 8.55 -1.77 -17.28
C SER A 122 9.13 -0.59 -16.49
N ALA A 123 10.45 -0.45 -16.50
CA ALA A 123 11.19 0.65 -15.92
C ALA A 123 11.36 1.81 -16.94
N PRO A 124 11.65 3.04 -16.48
CA PRO A 124 12.01 4.13 -17.39
C PRO A 124 13.43 3.91 -17.95
N CYS A 125 13.62 4.14 -19.26
CA CYS A 125 14.95 4.15 -19.86
C CYS A 125 15.67 5.46 -19.58
N LEU A 126 16.41 5.53 -18.47
CA LEU A 126 17.19 6.71 -18.06
C LEU A 126 18.67 6.63 -18.45
N HIS A 127 19.13 5.49 -18.95
CA HIS A 127 20.55 5.29 -19.31
C HIS A 127 20.92 5.87 -20.69
N GLU A 128 19.93 6.13 -21.55
CA GLU A 128 20.13 6.70 -22.89
C GLU A 128 20.67 8.14 -22.88
N ALA A 129 20.50 8.88 -21.78
CA ALA A 129 21.00 10.24 -21.62
C ALA A 129 21.79 10.40 -20.31
N ALA A 130 23.03 10.87 -20.41
CA ALA A 130 23.88 11.09 -19.24
C ALA A 130 23.21 12.09 -18.28
N GLY A 131 23.25 11.82 -16.97
CA GLY A 131 22.64 12.69 -15.94
C GLY A 131 21.11 12.63 -15.83
N ALA A 132 20.41 11.85 -16.67
CA ALA A 132 18.97 11.59 -16.49
C ALA A 132 18.71 10.59 -15.35
N ARG A 133 19.62 9.64 -15.13
CA ARG A 133 19.64 8.76 -13.95
C ARG A 133 20.33 9.49 -12.79
N PRO A 134 19.75 9.50 -11.58
CA PRO A 134 20.39 10.13 -10.42
C PRO A 134 21.61 9.33 -9.95
N ALA A 135 22.55 10.02 -9.31
CA ALA A 135 23.54 9.37 -8.44
C ALA A 135 22.82 8.71 -7.24
N SER A 136 23.44 7.70 -6.61
CA SER A 136 22.84 7.00 -5.47
C SER A 136 22.39 7.98 -4.38
N GLY A 137 21.10 7.97 -4.04
CA GLY A 137 20.51 8.84 -3.00
C GLY A 137 19.98 10.19 -3.50
N GLU A 138 20.09 10.51 -4.80
CA GLU A 138 19.53 11.75 -5.37
C GLU A 138 18.20 11.54 -6.10
N GLU A 139 17.35 12.57 -6.16
CA GLU A 139 16.18 12.55 -7.05
C GLU A 139 16.62 12.63 -8.53
N PRO A 140 15.90 12.01 -9.47
CA PRO A 140 16.19 12.18 -10.89
C PRO A 140 16.03 13.65 -11.31
N ALA A 141 16.89 14.13 -12.22
CA ALA A 141 16.79 15.47 -12.80
C ALA A 141 15.56 15.65 -13.72
N VAL A 142 14.82 14.56 -13.96
CA VAL A 142 13.63 14.48 -14.82
C VAL A 142 12.51 13.74 -14.10
N ILE A 143 11.28 13.92 -14.56
CA ILE A 143 10.08 13.24 -14.07
C ILE A 143 9.76 12.06 -14.99
N PRO A 144 10.10 10.81 -14.62
CA PRO A 144 9.75 9.66 -15.44
C PRO A 144 8.26 9.33 -15.32
N VAL A 145 7.62 8.98 -16.45
CA VAL A 145 6.22 8.51 -16.47
C VAL A 145 6.10 7.04 -16.09
N LYS A 146 7.14 6.23 -16.34
CA LYS A 146 7.19 4.83 -15.93
C LYS A 146 8.13 4.66 -14.71
N PRO A 147 7.85 3.72 -13.78
CA PRO A 147 6.59 2.99 -13.63
C PRO A 147 5.44 3.96 -13.31
N ILE A 148 4.23 3.64 -13.81
CA ILE A 148 3.09 4.57 -13.78
C ILE A 148 2.60 4.80 -12.35
N GLY A 149 2.69 3.81 -11.46
CA GLY A 149 2.25 3.93 -10.07
C GLY A 149 2.86 5.17 -9.39
N GLY A 150 4.18 5.35 -9.50
CA GLY A 150 4.85 6.52 -8.93
C GLY A 150 4.64 7.84 -9.70
N PHE A 151 4.13 7.82 -10.93
CA PHE A 151 3.97 9.04 -11.72
C PHE A 151 2.85 9.93 -11.19
N VAL A 152 1.78 9.37 -10.63
CA VAL A 152 0.63 10.13 -10.14
C VAL A 152 1.05 11.13 -9.05
N SER A 153 1.83 10.69 -8.05
CA SER A 153 2.35 11.56 -6.99
C SER A 153 3.27 12.64 -7.55
N ARG A 154 4.15 12.30 -8.51
CA ARG A 154 5.03 13.27 -9.19
C ARG A 154 4.23 14.29 -10.01
N TRP A 155 3.14 13.88 -10.64
CA TRP A 155 2.24 14.76 -11.38
C TRP A 155 1.57 15.79 -10.47
N TYR A 156 1.03 15.37 -9.32
CA TYR A 156 0.45 16.31 -8.34
C TYR A 156 1.48 17.31 -7.82
N ALA A 157 2.71 16.85 -7.54
CA ALA A 157 3.81 17.73 -7.13
C ALA A 157 4.12 18.79 -8.22
N LEU A 158 4.17 18.39 -9.49
CA LEU A 158 4.33 19.32 -10.61
C LEU A 158 3.17 20.32 -10.68
N VAL A 159 1.92 19.86 -10.59
CA VAL A 159 0.74 20.74 -10.61
C VAL A 159 0.83 21.79 -9.50
N LYS A 160 1.18 21.38 -8.27
CA LYS A 160 1.34 22.31 -7.13
C LYS A 160 2.40 23.37 -7.43
N ARG A 161 3.56 22.99 -7.98
CA ARG A 161 4.63 23.93 -8.37
C ARG A 161 4.19 24.86 -9.50
N ALA A 162 3.52 24.34 -10.53
CA ALA A 162 3.04 25.13 -11.66
C ALA A 162 2.03 26.20 -11.23
N LEU A 163 1.08 25.85 -10.37
CA LEU A 163 0.07 26.77 -9.83
C LEU A 163 0.66 27.80 -8.86
N ALA A 164 1.68 27.44 -8.08
CA ALA A 164 2.32 28.35 -7.12
C ALA A 164 3.28 29.37 -7.78
N ARG A 165 3.79 29.09 -8.98
CA ARG A 165 4.79 29.94 -9.66
C ARG A 165 4.15 31.22 -10.21
N LYS A 166 4.75 32.39 -9.94
CA LYS A 166 4.23 33.69 -10.44
C LYS A 166 4.78 34.12 -11.81
N GLY A 167 5.89 33.53 -12.26
CA GLY A 167 6.55 33.85 -13.52
C GLY A 167 6.31 32.80 -14.62
N SER A 168 6.99 32.99 -15.75
CA SER A 168 6.98 31.98 -16.82
C SER A 168 7.62 30.68 -16.34
N MET A 169 7.09 29.57 -16.85
CA MET A 169 7.57 28.22 -16.58
C MET A 169 7.65 27.45 -17.88
N ARG A 170 8.79 26.83 -18.15
CA ARG A 170 9.02 25.97 -19.33
C ARG A 170 8.97 24.50 -18.94
N ILE A 171 8.08 23.75 -19.58
CA ILE A 171 7.87 22.33 -19.32
C ILE A 171 8.21 21.55 -20.59
N GLY A 172 9.25 20.74 -20.55
CA GLY A 172 9.64 19.86 -21.65
C GLY A 172 9.08 18.45 -21.51
N VAL A 173 8.79 17.81 -22.64
CA VAL A 173 8.47 16.39 -22.74
C VAL A 173 9.48 15.74 -23.70
N VAL A 174 10.24 14.77 -23.20
CA VAL A 174 11.21 14.02 -24.01
C VAL A 174 10.59 12.71 -24.47
N GLY A 175 10.48 12.54 -25.79
CA GLY A 175 9.93 11.36 -26.44
C GLY A 175 8.60 11.62 -27.16
N ALA A 176 8.64 11.76 -28.49
CA ALA A 176 7.46 12.06 -29.32
C ALA A 176 6.72 10.81 -29.85
N GLY A 177 6.68 9.73 -29.07
CA GLY A 177 5.81 8.58 -29.32
C GLY A 177 4.35 8.87 -28.96
N VAL A 178 3.46 7.88 -29.13
CA VAL A 178 2.02 8.05 -28.82
C VAL A 178 1.79 8.56 -27.40
N GLY A 179 2.40 7.91 -26.40
CA GLY A 179 2.24 8.32 -25.00
C GLY A 179 2.80 9.70 -24.69
N GLY A 180 3.92 10.09 -25.31
CA GLY A 180 4.52 11.41 -25.09
C GLY A 180 3.73 12.55 -25.72
N VAL A 181 3.19 12.35 -26.92
CA VAL A 181 2.31 13.32 -27.58
C VAL A 181 0.99 13.48 -26.83
N GLU A 182 0.35 12.38 -26.42
CA GLU A 182 -0.86 12.44 -25.59
C GLU A 182 -0.58 13.17 -24.27
N MET A 183 0.54 12.87 -23.61
CA MET A 183 0.89 13.49 -22.34
C MET A 183 1.17 14.98 -22.50
N ALA A 184 1.94 15.39 -23.51
CA ALA A 184 2.23 16.80 -23.77
C ALA A 184 0.94 17.62 -23.97
N LEU A 185 0.03 17.12 -24.82
CA LEU A 185 -1.26 17.77 -25.07
C LEU A 185 -2.19 17.74 -23.85
N ALA A 186 -2.18 16.65 -23.08
CA ALA A 186 -2.97 16.51 -21.86
C ALA A 186 -2.51 17.46 -20.75
N MET A 187 -1.20 17.54 -20.51
CA MET A 187 -0.62 18.46 -19.52
C MET A 187 -0.89 19.92 -19.91
N GLN A 188 -0.65 20.26 -21.18
CA GLN A 188 -0.91 21.60 -21.70
C GLN A 188 -2.38 21.99 -21.47
N HIS A 189 -3.31 21.09 -21.78
CA HIS A 189 -4.73 21.33 -21.54
C HIS A 189 -5.07 21.46 -20.05
N GLY A 190 -4.61 20.49 -19.25
CA GLY A 190 -4.97 20.34 -17.84
C GLY A 190 -4.41 21.43 -16.94
N LEU A 191 -3.18 21.89 -17.18
CA LEU A 191 -2.57 22.98 -16.41
C LEU A 191 -3.15 24.34 -16.79
N ARG A 192 -3.32 24.62 -18.09
CA ARG A 192 -3.93 25.88 -18.54
C ARG A 192 -5.32 26.08 -17.96
N LYS A 193 -6.17 25.04 -18.00
CA LYS A 193 -7.51 25.12 -17.39
C LYS A 193 -7.49 25.41 -15.89
N ARG A 194 -6.53 24.83 -15.16
CA ARG A 194 -6.38 25.07 -13.72
C ARG A 194 -5.92 26.51 -13.43
N LEU A 195 -5.04 27.06 -14.27
CA LEU A 195 -4.65 28.48 -14.19
C LEU A 195 -5.83 29.42 -14.50
N GLU A 196 -6.56 29.15 -15.58
CA GLU A 196 -7.75 29.91 -15.96
C GLU A 196 -8.80 29.90 -14.85
N ALA A 197 -9.06 28.73 -14.23
CA ALA A 197 -9.96 28.61 -13.09
C ALA A 197 -9.46 29.38 -11.85
N GLY A 198 -8.14 29.45 -11.66
CA GLY A 198 -7.48 30.27 -10.65
C GLY A 198 -7.40 31.77 -10.98
N LYS A 199 -7.92 32.20 -12.15
CA LYS A 199 -7.80 33.58 -12.70
C LYS A 199 -6.35 34.03 -12.92
N ASP A 200 -5.47 33.09 -13.27
CA ASP A 200 -4.07 33.34 -13.60
C ASP A 200 -3.84 33.25 -15.13
N ASP A 201 -2.75 33.81 -15.64
CA ASP A 201 -2.43 33.80 -17.07
C ASP A 201 -1.95 32.41 -17.53
N PRO A 202 -2.72 31.68 -18.36
CA PRO A 202 -2.31 30.36 -18.83
C PRO A 202 -1.13 30.40 -19.81
N ASN A 203 -0.81 31.56 -20.40
CA ASN A 203 0.28 31.71 -21.37
C ASN A 203 1.66 31.84 -20.71
N ARG A 204 1.73 31.96 -19.38
CA ARG A 204 3.00 31.90 -18.65
C ARG A 204 3.64 30.51 -18.71
N LEU A 205 2.85 29.46 -18.93
CA LEU A 205 3.35 28.10 -19.15
C LEU A 205 3.68 27.90 -20.64
N ARG A 206 4.93 27.52 -20.91
CA ARG A 206 5.42 27.16 -22.25
C ARG A 206 5.73 25.67 -22.28
N PHE A 207 5.37 25.02 -23.37
CA PHE A 207 5.51 23.57 -23.51
C PHE A 207 6.39 23.23 -24.71
N ASP A 208 7.35 22.34 -24.49
CA ASP A 208 8.30 21.88 -25.50
C ASP A 208 8.20 20.34 -25.61
N LEU A 209 8.16 19.81 -26.84
CA LEU A 209 8.16 18.38 -27.13
C LEU A 209 9.39 18.02 -27.95
N PHE A 210 10.25 17.16 -27.41
CA PHE A 210 11.49 16.74 -28.06
C PHE A 210 11.30 15.38 -28.74
N ALA A 211 11.45 15.38 -30.07
CA ALA A 211 11.42 14.20 -30.92
C ALA A 211 12.84 13.86 -31.39
N GLY A 212 13.29 12.64 -31.09
CA GLY A 212 14.56 12.12 -31.61
C GLY A 212 14.53 11.90 -33.13
N GLU A 213 15.53 11.20 -33.65
CA GLU A 213 15.72 10.97 -35.10
C GLU A 213 14.51 10.31 -35.80
N SER A 214 13.70 9.55 -35.06
CA SER A 214 12.49 8.92 -35.61
C SER A 214 11.33 9.92 -35.86
N GLY A 215 11.43 11.16 -35.37
CA GLY A 215 10.43 12.21 -35.55
C GLY A 215 9.13 12.01 -34.75
N LEU A 216 8.13 12.84 -35.04
CA LEU A 216 6.80 12.80 -34.40
C LEU A 216 6.02 11.52 -34.76
N LEU A 217 5.55 10.76 -33.77
CA LEU A 217 4.69 9.57 -33.92
C LEU A 217 5.18 8.60 -35.02
N PRO A 218 6.40 8.05 -34.91
CA PRO A 218 7.09 7.36 -36.00
C PRO A 218 6.34 6.16 -36.56
N ARG A 219 5.56 5.47 -35.72
CA ARG A 219 4.82 4.25 -36.08
C ARG A 219 3.38 4.49 -36.54
N THR A 220 2.99 5.75 -36.72
CA THR A 220 1.66 6.14 -37.20
C THR A 220 1.69 6.55 -38.66
N SER A 221 0.51 6.63 -39.30
CA SER A 221 0.44 7.06 -40.70
C SER A 221 0.75 8.55 -40.85
N PRO A 222 1.24 9.00 -42.03
CA PRO A 222 1.51 10.43 -42.28
C PRO A 222 0.32 11.35 -42.00
N ARG A 223 -0.91 10.87 -42.26
CA ARG A 223 -2.15 11.62 -41.97
C ARG A 223 -2.35 11.84 -40.47
N VAL A 224 -2.07 10.83 -39.64
CA VAL A 224 -2.14 10.97 -38.18
C VAL A 224 -1.07 11.93 -37.69
N ARG A 225 0.16 11.82 -38.19
CA ARG A 225 1.25 12.75 -37.87
C ARG A 225 0.85 14.20 -38.18
N ALA A 226 0.30 14.47 -39.36
CA ALA A 226 -0.15 15.80 -39.74
C ALA A 226 -1.25 16.35 -38.81
N ILE A 227 -2.19 15.50 -38.37
CA ILE A 227 -3.25 15.90 -37.42
C ILE A 227 -2.64 16.33 -36.08
N PHE A 228 -1.70 15.55 -35.54
CA PHE A 228 -1.07 15.86 -34.25
C PHE A 228 -0.06 17.00 -34.33
N ALA A 229 0.69 17.14 -35.43
CA ALA A 229 1.56 18.29 -35.66
C ALA A 229 0.74 19.59 -35.64
N LYS A 230 -0.39 19.62 -36.36
CA LYS A 230 -1.31 20.75 -36.33
C LYS A 230 -1.90 21.01 -34.93
N ALA A 231 -2.27 19.96 -34.20
CA ALA A 231 -2.81 20.10 -32.85
C ALA A 231 -1.76 20.63 -31.83
N LEU A 232 -0.48 20.28 -32.00
CA LEU A 232 0.62 20.81 -31.19
C LEU A 232 0.83 22.30 -31.49
N GLU A 233 0.87 22.66 -32.78
CA GLU A 233 1.02 24.04 -33.26
C GLU A 233 -0.12 24.96 -32.77
N GLU A 234 -1.38 24.55 -32.98
CA GLU A 234 -2.57 25.29 -32.54
C GLU A 234 -2.62 25.52 -31.02
N ARG A 235 -1.85 24.76 -30.25
CA ARG A 235 -1.81 24.82 -28.79
C ARG A 235 -0.54 25.40 -28.20
N GLY A 236 0.37 25.89 -29.04
CA GLY A 236 1.63 26.46 -28.61
C GLY A 236 2.54 25.43 -27.92
N VAL A 237 2.48 24.16 -28.33
CA VAL A 237 3.46 23.15 -27.92
C VAL A 237 4.56 23.12 -28.99
N HIS A 238 5.75 23.61 -28.64
CA HIS A 238 6.87 23.72 -29.56
C HIS A 238 7.51 22.35 -29.80
N LEU A 239 7.48 21.88 -31.04
CA LEU A 239 8.06 20.60 -31.44
C LEU A 239 9.51 20.79 -31.90
N HIS A 240 10.43 20.07 -31.26
CA HIS A 240 11.86 20.01 -31.63
C HIS A 240 12.13 18.65 -32.29
N GLU A 241 12.28 18.61 -33.63
CA GLU A 241 12.47 17.36 -34.38
C GLU A 241 13.93 17.06 -34.74
N GLY A 242 14.22 15.76 -34.90
CA GLY A 242 15.45 15.28 -35.51
C GLY A 242 16.68 15.35 -34.60
N ARG A 243 16.50 15.60 -33.29
CA ARG A 243 17.61 15.73 -32.34
C ARG A 243 17.36 14.90 -31.09
N ARG A 244 18.24 13.94 -30.83
CA ARG A 244 18.19 13.10 -29.62
C ARG A 244 18.72 13.90 -28.42
N VAL A 245 18.13 13.73 -27.24
CA VAL A 245 18.70 14.22 -25.98
C VAL A 245 19.90 13.35 -25.61
N GLU A 246 21.08 13.96 -25.47
CA GLU A 246 22.33 13.27 -25.13
C GLU A 246 22.63 13.32 -23.62
N ARG A 247 22.35 14.46 -22.99
CA ARG A 247 22.65 14.69 -21.57
C ARG A 247 21.62 15.61 -20.93
N VAL A 248 21.38 15.38 -19.64
CA VAL A 248 20.57 16.23 -18.76
C VAL A 248 21.48 16.72 -17.64
N SER A 249 21.48 18.02 -17.36
CA SER A 249 22.19 18.59 -16.21
C SER A 249 21.25 19.45 -15.37
N ARG A 250 21.32 19.35 -14.04
CA ARG A 250 20.58 20.24 -13.14
C ARG A 250 21.06 21.69 -13.32
N TYR A 251 20.11 22.62 -13.35
CA TYR A 251 20.38 24.04 -13.46
C TYR A 251 20.70 24.60 -12.07
N ALA A 252 21.91 25.15 -11.90
CA ALA A 252 22.28 25.93 -10.71
C ALA A 252 22.05 27.42 -11.00
N ASN A 253 21.32 28.11 -10.13
CA ASN A 253 20.92 29.51 -10.27
C ASN A 253 21.99 30.44 -10.90
N ALA A 254 21.62 31.13 -11.97
CA ALA A 254 22.11 32.46 -12.27
C ALA A 254 20.92 33.34 -12.67
N HIS A 255 20.85 34.52 -12.05
CA HIS A 255 19.88 35.58 -12.29
C HIS A 255 19.63 35.81 -13.78
N PHE A 256 18.39 35.62 -14.25
CA PHE A 256 17.97 36.22 -15.51
C PHE A 256 17.52 37.65 -15.24
N ALA A 257 18.39 38.60 -15.57
CA ALA A 257 17.96 39.94 -15.93
C ALA A 257 17.29 39.86 -17.32
N ASP A 258 16.13 40.48 -17.44
CA ASP A 258 15.37 40.62 -18.67
C ASP A 258 16.15 41.48 -19.69
N PRO A 259 16.44 41.01 -20.93
CA PRO A 259 17.19 41.80 -21.91
C PRO A 259 16.39 42.93 -22.59
N SER A 260 15.24 43.35 -22.03
CA SER A 260 14.41 44.38 -22.65
C SER A 260 13.96 45.47 -21.68
N THR A 261 14.88 46.19 -21.04
CA THR A 261 14.62 47.55 -20.52
C THR A 261 15.94 48.33 -20.37
N ALA A 262 16.47 48.84 -21.48
CA ALA A 262 17.52 49.86 -21.47
C ALA A 262 16.95 51.16 -22.07
N ASN A 263 16.29 51.95 -21.21
CA ASN A 263 16.13 53.41 -21.27
C ASN A 263 14.87 53.78 -20.47
N ASP A 264 15.05 54.32 -19.26
CA ASP A 264 14.77 55.74 -19.04
C ASP A 264 15.09 56.11 -17.58
N SER A 265 15.76 57.24 -17.48
CA SER A 265 16.33 57.82 -16.27
C SER A 265 15.32 58.67 -15.48
N ALA A 266 15.58 58.72 -14.17
CA ALA A 266 15.43 59.86 -13.26
C ALA A 266 14.09 60.11 -12.53
N GLY A 267 14.19 60.06 -11.20
CA GLY A 267 13.56 61.02 -10.28
C GLY A 267 12.26 60.59 -9.60
N ASN A 268 12.31 60.26 -8.30
CA ASN A 268 11.95 61.17 -7.22
C ASN A 268 11.76 60.42 -5.88
N THR A 269 12.22 61.07 -4.81
CA THR A 269 12.14 60.69 -3.40
C THR A 269 10.78 61.06 -2.77
N SER A 270 10.21 60.19 -1.92
CA SER A 270 9.59 60.59 -0.65
C SER A 270 9.10 59.40 0.18
N ALA A 271 9.39 59.43 1.49
CA ALA A 271 8.94 58.50 2.51
C ALA A 271 7.51 58.81 3.02
N LYS A 272 6.78 57.77 3.48
CA LYS A 272 6.01 57.74 4.75
C LYS A 272 5.24 56.42 4.99
N ASP A 273 5.52 55.84 6.16
CA ASP A 273 4.65 55.27 7.19
C ASP A 273 3.48 54.29 6.90
N SER A 274 3.69 53.07 7.43
CA SER A 274 2.87 52.36 8.43
C SER A 274 1.66 51.48 8.04
N SER A 275 1.69 50.28 8.65
CA SER A 275 0.60 49.38 9.03
C SER A 275 -0.08 48.51 7.95
N GLY A 276 -0.02 47.18 8.13
CA GLY A 276 -0.82 46.22 7.37
C GLY A 276 -0.29 44.79 7.51
N GLY A 277 -1.06 43.92 8.16
CA GLY A 277 -0.70 42.55 8.51
C GLY A 277 -0.27 41.66 7.33
N SER A 278 0.53 40.65 7.67
CA SER A 278 1.12 39.66 6.75
C SER A 278 0.09 38.99 5.83
N PRO A 279 0.22 39.09 4.48
CA PRO A 279 -0.65 38.42 3.51
C PRO A 279 -0.34 36.92 3.30
N ALA A 280 0.63 36.36 4.04
CA ALA A 280 1.15 35.01 3.77
C ALA A 280 0.20 33.88 4.21
N SER A 281 -0.65 34.08 5.23
CA SER A 281 -1.55 33.03 5.75
C SER A 281 -2.82 32.86 4.92
N LEU A 282 -3.34 33.94 4.32
CA LEU A 282 -4.53 33.92 3.46
C LEU A 282 -4.27 33.24 2.09
N HIS A 283 -3.01 33.18 1.66
CA HIS A 283 -2.66 32.56 0.37
C HIS A 283 -2.52 31.04 0.44
N ALA A 284 -2.07 30.50 1.58
CA ALA A 284 -1.94 29.05 1.82
C ALA A 284 -3.31 28.36 1.96
N ALA A 285 -4.24 28.95 2.73
CA ALA A 285 -5.60 28.43 2.90
C ALA A 285 -6.42 28.41 1.59
N LYS A 286 -6.12 29.32 0.65
CA LYS A 286 -6.74 29.36 -0.69
C LYS A 286 -6.24 28.24 -1.62
N ILE A 287 -5.03 27.74 -1.39
CA ILE A 287 -4.42 26.64 -2.16
C ILE A 287 -4.97 25.28 -1.66
N GLU A 288 -5.08 25.09 -0.34
CA GLU A 288 -5.70 23.90 0.25
C GLU A 288 -7.20 23.81 -0.06
N GLY A 289 -7.93 24.93 0.06
CA GLY A 289 -9.34 25.01 -0.31
C GLY A 289 -9.64 24.89 -1.81
N SER A 290 -8.63 25.05 -2.68
CA SER A 290 -8.76 24.79 -4.13
C SER A 290 -8.44 23.33 -4.47
N LEU A 291 -7.51 22.68 -3.76
CA LEU A 291 -7.19 21.27 -3.98
C LEU A 291 -8.33 20.33 -3.56
N SER A 292 -9.03 20.63 -2.46
CA SER A 292 -10.20 19.86 -2.00
C SER A 292 -11.45 20.02 -2.89
N ARG A 293 -11.58 21.14 -3.61
CA ARG A 293 -12.64 21.36 -4.63
C ARG A 293 -12.28 20.82 -6.02
N LEU A 294 -11.08 20.25 -6.19
CA LEU A 294 -10.53 19.78 -7.47
C LEU A 294 -10.23 18.26 -7.48
N GLY A 295 -10.88 17.48 -6.60
CA GLY A 295 -11.00 16.02 -6.72
C GLY A 295 -9.87 15.18 -6.11
N GLY A 296 -8.84 15.78 -5.51
CA GLY A 296 -7.79 15.04 -4.81
C GLY A 296 -8.04 14.97 -3.29
N ASN A 297 -7.97 13.77 -2.70
CA ASN A 297 -7.85 13.60 -1.24
C ASN A 297 -6.39 13.91 -0.83
N PRO A 298 -6.10 14.99 -0.08
CA PRO A 298 -4.75 15.31 0.38
C PRO A 298 -4.18 14.28 1.38
N ALA A 299 -5.01 13.48 2.05
CA ALA A 299 -4.55 12.47 3.02
C ALA A 299 -3.83 11.29 2.33
N ALA A 300 -4.28 10.88 1.15
CA ALA A 300 -3.62 9.85 0.34
C ALA A 300 -2.20 10.26 -0.13
N PHE A 301 -1.92 11.56 -0.15
CA PHE A 301 -0.63 12.11 -0.57
C PHE A 301 0.45 11.96 0.50
N GLU A 302 0.12 12.11 1.78
CA GLU A 302 1.07 11.91 2.87
C GLU A 302 1.38 10.43 3.10
N ALA A 303 0.40 9.55 2.94
CA ALA A 303 0.59 8.10 3.05
C ALA A 303 1.54 7.53 1.96
N SER A 304 1.48 8.06 0.73
CA SER A 304 2.36 7.63 -0.36
C SER A 304 3.79 8.16 -0.22
N ALA A 305 3.97 9.37 0.34
CA ALA A 305 5.30 9.94 0.58
C ALA A 305 6.06 9.25 1.72
N ARG A 306 5.36 8.85 2.80
CA ARG A 306 5.97 8.17 3.95
C ARG A 306 6.53 6.78 3.64
N SER A 307 5.94 6.10 2.66
CA SER A 307 6.43 4.81 2.16
C SER A 307 7.81 4.90 1.46
N ALA A 308 8.24 6.10 1.05
CA ALA A 308 9.51 6.31 0.34
C ALA A 308 10.68 6.77 1.23
N GLU A 309 10.42 7.19 2.48
CA GLU A 309 11.42 7.83 3.34
C GLU A 309 11.92 6.95 4.51
N SER A 310 11.37 5.76 4.73
CA SER A 310 11.87 4.83 5.76
C SER A 310 13.03 3.95 5.24
N GLY A 311 14.24 4.51 5.20
CA GLY A 311 15.49 3.82 4.90
C GLY A 311 16.44 3.79 6.10
N ASP A 312 16.62 2.57 6.63
CA ASP A 312 17.80 2.02 7.32
C ASP A 312 18.38 2.71 8.59
N PRO A 313 18.23 2.10 9.78
CA PRO A 313 19.10 2.36 10.93
C PRO A 313 19.92 1.11 11.25
N ASN A 314 21.06 0.90 10.59
CA ASN A 314 22.14 0.08 11.14
C ASN A 314 23.46 0.26 10.38
N GLU A 315 24.32 1.14 10.90
CA GLU A 315 25.78 0.96 10.83
C GLU A 315 26.37 1.67 12.05
N ALA A 316 26.73 0.86 13.06
CA ALA A 316 27.51 1.28 14.20
C ALA A 316 28.90 0.63 14.07
N ASP A 317 29.95 1.45 14.06
CA ASP A 317 31.29 1.03 14.46
C ASP A 317 32.10 2.22 15.01
N GLU A 318 33.08 1.87 15.83
CA GLU A 318 33.56 2.54 17.05
C GLU A 318 34.52 3.75 16.89
N ALA A 319 34.54 4.56 17.96
CA ALA A 319 35.64 5.35 18.55
C ALA A 319 36.41 6.43 17.74
N ASN A 320 36.20 7.71 18.12
CA ASN A 320 37.30 8.59 18.56
C ASN A 320 36.78 9.85 19.29
N GLU A 321 37.30 10.13 20.49
CA GLU A 321 37.04 11.37 21.24
C GLU A 321 37.79 12.55 20.62
N GLY A 322 37.09 13.67 20.40
CA GLY A 322 37.72 14.90 19.91
C GLY A 322 36.73 16.05 19.76
N SER A 323 36.54 16.80 20.85
CA SER A 323 36.11 18.21 20.92
C SER A 323 35.78 18.90 19.58
N LEU A 324 34.51 19.21 19.30
CA LEU A 324 34.13 20.21 18.30
C LEU A 324 32.76 20.85 18.63
N SER A 325 32.74 22.17 18.50
CA SER A 325 31.68 23.12 18.83
C SER A 325 30.30 22.85 18.22
N LYS A 326 29.24 23.11 19.00
CA LYS A 326 27.82 23.15 18.58
C LYS A 326 27.62 23.89 17.25
N PRO A 327 26.96 23.31 16.22
CA PRO A 327 26.53 24.08 15.07
C PRO A 327 25.27 24.87 15.42
N LYS A 328 25.30 26.17 15.18
CA LYS A 328 24.11 27.05 15.19
C LYS A 328 23.12 26.52 14.14
N ARG A 329 21.89 26.24 14.57
CA ARG A 329 20.74 26.03 13.68
C ARG A 329 20.53 27.31 12.84
N SER A 330 20.98 27.30 11.59
CA SER A 330 20.47 28.22 10.57
C SER A 330 19.15 27.66 10.05
N GLY A 331 18.08 28.47 10.12
CA GLY A 331 16.76 28.10 9.62
C GLY A 331 16.81 27.63 8.17
N ALA A 332 16.29 26.44 7.92
CA ALA A 332 16.09 25.90 6.59
C ALA A 332 14.92 26.63 5.92
N ALA A 333 15.23 27.74 5.25
CA ALA A 333 14.36 28.33 4.25
C ALA A 333 14.29 27.39 3.03
N ALA A 334 13.09 27.21 2.49
CA ALA A 334 12.77 26.34 1.36
C ALA A 334 13.76 26.48 0.18
N LYS A 335 14.62 25.48 0.01
CA LYS A 335 15.40 25.26 -1.21
C LYS A 335 14.72 24.14 -2.01
N ASN A 336 14.35 24.43 -3.26
CA ASN A 336 14.59 23.58 -4.45
C ASN A 336 13.69 24.03 -5.62
N SER A 337 14.21 24.93 -6.44
CA SER A 337 13.79 25.06 -7.85
C SER A 337 14.69 24.16 -8.70
N THR A 338 14.11 23.14 -9.34
CA THR A 338 14.76 22.00 -9.98
C THR A 338 14.85 22.12 -11.51
N GLY A 339 15.17 23.30 -12.04
CA GLY A 339 15.37 23.44 -13.48
C GLY A 339 16.45 22.49 -14.00
N CYS A 340 16.39 22.13 -15.28
CA CYS A 340 17.42 21.35 -15.95
C CYS A 340 17.73 21.91 -17.34
N THR A 341 18.95 21.65 -17.79
CA THR A 341 19.39 21.91 -19.17
C THR A 341 19.41 20.59 -19.91
N LEU A 342 18.66 20.51 -21.01
CA LEU A 342 18.75 19.42 -21.97
C LEU A 342 19.81 19.74 -23.02
N HIS A 343 20.75 18.83 -23.19
CA HIS A 343 21.81 18.89 -24.19
C HIS A 343 21.41 17.97 -25.34
N LEU A 344 21.16 18.53 -26.51
CA LEU A 344 20.79 17.80 -27.71
C LEU A 344 22.02 17.42 -28.52
N VAL A 345 21.95 16.29 -29.22
CA VAL A 345 22.96 15.91 -30.22
C VAL A 345 23.09 17.05 -31.24
N GLY A 346 24.32 17.53 -31.43
CA GLY A 346 24.62 18.71 -32.25
C GLY A 346 24.91 19.99 -31.43
N GLY A 347 24.92 19.91 -30.10
CA GLY A 347 25.40 20.98 -29.21
C GLY A 347 24.38 22.07 -28.84
N GLU A 348 23.10 21.86 -29.15
CA GLU A 348 22.03 22.78 -28.75
C GLU A 348 21.58 22.51 -27.31
N GLU A 349 21.37 23.58 -26.54
CA GLU A 349 20.97 23.51 -25.13
C GLU A 349 19.60 24.15 -24.90
N HIS A 350 18.75 23.49 -24.10
CA HIS A 350 17.43 24.00 -23.71
C HIS A 350 17.29 24.03 -22.19
N ILE A 351 17.07 25.21 -21.63
CA ILE A 351 16.80 25.40 -20.20
C ILE A 351 15.30 25.27 -19.95
N LEU A 352 14.93 24.33 -19.06
CA LEU A 352 13.57 23.97 -18.74
C LEU A 352 13.39 23.92 -17.22
N ASP A 353 12.23 24.33 -16.72
CA ASP A 353 11.92 24.26 -15.28
C ASP A 353 11.50 22.85 -14.86
N GLU A 354 10.85 22.11 -15.75
CA GLU A 354 10.43 20.72 -15.55
C GLU A 354 10.63 19.92 -16.83
N VAL A 355 11.04 18.66 -16.70
CA VAL A 355 11.17 17.73 -17.84
C VAL A 355 10.46 16.43 -17.53
N LEU A 356 9.47 16.07 -18.34
CA LEU A 356 8.90 14.73 -18.34
C LEU A 356 9.69 13.82 -19.29
N TRP A 357 9.99 12.62 -18.81
CA TRP A 357 10.75 11.62 -19.53
C TRP A 357 9.84 10.46 -19.98
N ILE A 358 9.58 10.39 -21.29
CA ILE A 358 8.62 9.47 -21.92
C ILE A 358 9.27 8.80 -23.16
N THR A 359 10.47 8.27 -22.95
CA THR A 359 11.23 7.53 -23.98
C THR A 359 10.86 6.04 -23.99
N GLN A 360 11.70 5.20 -24.60
CA GLN A 360 11.48 3.77 -24.60
C GLN A 360 11.46 3.21 -23.17
N ALA A 361 10.74 2.11 -22.98
CA ALA A 361 10.70 1.39 -21.73
C ALA A 361 11.94 0.51 -21.57
N ASP A 362 12.47 0.39 -20.35
CA ASP A 362 13.55 -0.53 -19.99
C ASP A 362 13.02 -1.69 -19.14
N SER A 363 13.80 -2.75 -18.97
CA SER A 363 13.44 -3.86 -18.08
C SER A 363 13.68 -3.50 -16.61
N GLN A 364 12.98 -4.20 -15.71
CA GLN A 364 13.26 -4.10 -14.28
C GLN A 364 14.62 -4.74 -13.98
N ALA A 365 15.49 -4.05 -13.24
CA ALA A 365 16.90 -4.41 -13.10
C ALA A 365 17.13 -5.84 -12.56
N TRP A 366 16.31 -6.29 -11.62
CA TRP A 366 16.48 -7.61 -11.01
C TRP A 366 16.16 -8.77 -11.96
N LEU A 367 15.39 -8.55 -13.04
CA LEU A 367 15.02 -9.62 -13.99
C LEU A 367 16.24 -10.19 -14.71
N ALA A 368 17.21 -9.35 -15.08
CA ALA A 368 18.45 -9.79 -15.71
C ALA A 368 19.29 -10.67 -14.76
N ASN A 369 19.18 -10.44 -13.45
CA ASN A 369 19.90 -11.19 -12.41
C ASN A 369 19.06 -12.34 -11.82
N SER A 370 17.88 -12.62 -12.39
CA SER A 370 16.95 -13.64 -11.85
C SER A 370 17.30 -15.07 -12.25
N GLY A 371 18.25 -15.25 -13.18
CA GLY A 371 18.56 -16.54 -13.80
C GLY A 371 17.62 -16.94 -14.95
N LEU A 372 16.56 -16.17 -15.22
CA LEU A 372 15.73 -16.36 -16.41
C LEU A 372 16.45 -15.86 -17.67
N ALA A 373 16.26 -16.54 -18.80
CA ALA A 373 16.67 -16.01 -20.09
C ALA A 373 15.94 -14.70 -20.39
N THR A 374 16.69 -13.66 -20.71
CA THR A 374 16.18 -12.34 -21.13
C THR A 374 16.59 -12.01 -22.56
N ASP A 375 15.93 -11.04 -23.18
CA ASP A 375 16.46 -10.40 -24.38
C ASP A 375 17.63 -9.46 -24.05
N GLU A 376 18.23 -8.85 -25.08
CA GLU A 376 19.38 -7.94 -24.96
C GLU A 376 19.10 -6.71 -24.07
N ARG A 377 17.83 -6.40 -23.81
CA ARG A 377 17.37 -5.28 -22.98
C ARG A 377 16.90 -5.73 -21.59
N GLY A 378 17.15 -6.99 -21.24
CA GLY A 378 16.81 -7.55 -19.93
C GLY A 378 15.34 -7.94 -19.74
N PHE A 379 14.48 -7.89 -20.77
CA PHE A 379 13.09 -8.35 -20.64
C PHE A 379 13.02 -9.88 -20.66
N VAL A 380 12.13 -10.50 -19.89
CA VAL A 380 12.00 -11.96 -19.82
C VAL A 380 11.63 -12.52 -21.21
N ALA A 381 12.47 -13.39 -21.75
CA ALA A 381 12.24 -14.00 -23.05
C ALA A 381 11.23 -15.14 -22.92
N VAL A 382 10.13 -15.05 -23.68
CA VAL A 382 9.02 -16.02 -23.65
C VAL A 382 8.68 -16.58 -25.02
N HIS A 383 8.19 -17.81 -25.03
CA HIS A 383 7.56 -18.43 -26.18
C HIS A 383 6.21 -17.76 -26.52
N PRO A 384 5.62 -18.02 -27.71
CA PRO A 384 4.29 -17.53 -28.06
C PRO A 384 3.15 -17.98 -27.13
N ASP A 385 3.40 -18.91 -26.20
CA ASP A 385 2.46 -19.33 -25.15
C ASP A 385 2.67 -18.58 -23.81
N LEU A 386 3.57 -17.60 -23.79
CA LEU A 386 3.96 -16.77 -22.63
C LEU A 386 4.79 -17.50 -21.57
N GLN A 387 5.18 -18.76 -21.81
CA GLN A 387 6.11 -19.47 -20.93
C GLN A 387 7.54 -19.00 -21.19
N SER A 388 8.33 -18.86 -20.13
CA SER A 388 9.76 -18.61 -20.19
C SER A 388 10.45 -19.63 -21.10
N ILE A 389 11.37 -19.18 -21.96
CA ILE A 389 12.13 -20.08 -22.83
C ILE A 389 13.16 -20.92 -22.08
N SER A 390 13.49 -20.52 -20.85
CA SER A 390 14.55 -21.14 -20.04
C SER A 390 13.99 -22.07 -18.97
N HIS A 391 12.79 -21.78 -18.44
CA HIS A 391 12.26 -22.47 -17.26
C HIS A 391 10.78 -22.82 -17.46
N PRO A 392 10.44 -24.11 -17.64
CA PRO A 392 9.06 -24.57 -17.67
C PRO A 392 8.33 -24.23 -16.37
N GLY A 393 7.04 -23.88 -16.47
CA GLY A 393 6.23 -23.51 -15.30
C GLY A 393 6.35 -22.04 -14.85
N ILE A 394 7.27 -21.28 -15.44
CA ILE A 394 7.41 -19.83 -15.24
C ILE A 394 6.86 -19.10 -16.47
N PHE A 395 5.97 -18.13 -16.25
CA PHE A 395 5.34 -17.31 -17.28
C PHE A 395 5.71 -15.84 -17.10
N ALA A 396 5.67 -15.08 -18.19
CA ALA A 396 5.76 -13.62 -18.12
C ALA A 396 4.83 -12.98 -19.15
N ALA A 397 4.21 -11.87 -18.77
CA ALA A 397 3.29 -11.11 -19.61
C ALA A 397 3.43 -9.60 -19.38
N GLY A 398 2.68 -8.83 -20.15
CA GLY A 398 2.76 -7.38 -20.15
C GLY A 398 4.10 -6.85 -20.67
N ASP A 399 4.47 -5.67 -20.19
CA ASP A 399 5.66 -4.96 -20.66
C ASP A 399 6.97 -5.66 -20.25
N CYS A 400 6.96 -6.47 -19.17
CA CYS A 400 8.15 -7.17 -18.67
C CYS A 400 8.58 -8.35 -19.56
N ALA A 401 7.72 -8.80 -20.48
CA ALA A 401 7.96 -9.97 -21.33
C ALA A 401 8.31 -9.60 -22.77
N SER A 402 9.22 -10.36 -23.37
CA SER A 402 9.61 -10.28 -24.78
C SER A 402 9.26 -11.58 -25.49
N VAL A 403 8.29 -11.53 -26.42
CA VAL A 403 7.89 -12.72 -27.19
C VAL A 403 8.94 -12.92 -28.28
N ALA A 404 9.84 -13.88 -28.11
CA ALA A 404 11.06 -14.02 -28.92
C ALA A 404 10.82 -14.04 -30.44
N MET A 405 9.69 -14.63 -30.89
CA MET A 405 9.36 -14.70 -32.33
C MET A 405 8.54 -13.50 -32.84
N HIS A 406 8.07 -12.61 -31.97
CA HIS A 406 7.19 -11.48 -32.30
C HIS A 406 7.46 -10.26 -31.39
N PRO A 407 8.62 -9.57 -31.51
CA PRO A 407 8.90 -8.37 -30.73
C PRO A 407 7.86 -7.27 -30.99
N ARG A 408 7.38 -6.61 -29.93
CA ARG A 408 6.34 -5.57 -29.97
C ARG A 408 6.72 -4.40 -29.08
N GLU A 409 6.06 -3.26 -29.33
CA GLU A 409 6.11 -2.15 -28.38
C GLU A 409 5.53 -2.57 -27.03
N LYS A 410 6.14 -2.03 -25.98
CA LYS A 410 5.71 -2.20 -24.60
C LYS A 410 4.53 -1.25 -24.34
N ALA A 411 3.31 -1.75 -24.57
CA ALA A 411 2.07 -0.98 -24.48
C ALA A 411 0.95 -1.79 -23.80
N GLY A 412 0.17 -1.12 -22.95
CA GLY A 412 -0.88 -1.74 -22.13
C GLY A 412 -1.96 -2.51 -22.91
N VAL A 413 -2.23 -2.14 -24.17
CA VAL A 413 -3.19 -2.86 -25.04
C VAL A 413 -2.76 -4.31 -25.28
N PHE A 414 -1.46 -4.57 -25.38
CA PHE A 414 -0.95 -5.93 -25.57
C PHE A 414 -1.01 -6.75 -24.27
N ALA A 415 -0.72 -6.12 -23.13
CA ALA A 415 -0.87 -6.73 -21.81
C ALA A 415 -2.33 -7.20 -21.58
N VAL A 416 -3.30 -6.33 -21.83
CA VAL A 416 -4.74 -6.66 -21.71
C VAL A 416 -5.13 -7.85 -22.58
N ARG A 417 -4.52 -8.00 -23.76
CA ARG A 417 -4.80 -9.11 -24.69
C ARG A 417 -4.09 -10.41 -24.32
N GLN A 418 -2.98 -10.33 -23.58
CA GLN A 418 -2.28 -11.51 -23.06
C GLN A 418 -3.04 -12.16 -21.90
N GLY A 419 -3.72 -11.39 -21.05
CA GLY A 419 -4.44 -11.89 -19.87
C GLY A 419 -5.32 -13.14 -20.10
N PRO A 420 -6.27 -13.14 -21.05
CA PRO A 420 -7.10 -14.32 -21.37
C PRO A 420 -6.29 -15.56 -21.74
N LYS A 421 -5.18 -15.35 -22.45
CA LYS A 421 -4.34 -16.43 -22.94
C LYS A 421 -3.44 -16.97 -21.84
N LEU A 422 -2.87 -16.07 -21.04
CA LEU A 422 -2.09 -16.38 -19.85
C LEU A 422 -2.91 -17.25 -18.90
N GLU A 423 -4.15 -16.87 -18.56
CA GLU A 423 -5.01 -17.68 -17.68
C GLU A 423 -5.25 -19.09 -18.25
N SER A 424 -5.57 -19.18 -19.55
CA SER A 424 -5.78 -20.47 -20.20
C SER A 424 -4.53 -21.36 -20.14
N ASN A 425 -3.34 -20.79 -20.33
CA ASN A 425 -2.09 -21.53 -20.29
C ASN A 425 -1.62 -21.86 -18.88
N LEU A 426 -1.82 -20.98 -17.89
CA LEU A 426 -1.61 -21.28 -16.48
C LEU A 426 -2.49 -22.46 -16.04
N ARG A 427 -3.79 -22.43 -16.39
CA ARG A 427 -4.69 -23.56 -16.14
C ARG A 427 -4.20 -24.84 -16.80
N ARG A 428 -3.72 -24.79 -18.05
CA ARG A 428 -3.17 -25.97 -18.74
C ARG A 428 -1.94 -26.51 -18.00
N ALA A 429 -1.01 -25.64 -17.63
CA ALA A 429 0.20 -26.02 -16.91
C ALA A 429 -0.10 -26.61 -15.53
N LEU A 430 -1.09 -26.08 -14.79
CA LEU A 430 -1.56 -26.64 -13.52
C LEU A 430 -2.10 -28.08 -13.64
N TYR A 431 -2.67 -28.43 -14.79
CA TYR A 431 -3.13 -29.78 -15.11
C TYR A 431 -2.09 -30.59 -15.92
N GLU A 432 -0.81 -30.17 -15.92
CA GLU A 432 0.28 -30.82 -16.65
C GLU A 432 0.04 -30.97 -18.16
N ARG A 433 -0.79 -30.09 -18.73
CA ARG A 433 -1.07 -30.03 -20.16
C ARG A 433 -0.16 -29.00 -20.81
N ARG A 434 0.37 -29.34 -21.99
CA ARG A 434 1.23 -28.44 -22.78
C ARG A 434 0.53 -27.08 -23.02
N PRO A 435 1.15 -25.94 -22.70
CA PRO A 435 0.64 -24.62 -23.06
C PRO A 435 0.40 -24.51 -24.57
N LYS A 436 -0.52 -23.62 -24.98
CA LYS A 436 -0.81 -23.37 -26.39
C LYS A 436 -0.26 -22.01 -26.77
N GLY A 437 0.39 -21.87 -27.93
CA GLY A 437 0.78 -20.57 -28.46
C GLY A 437 -0.41 -19.67 -28.76
N PHE A 438 -0.18 -18.35 -28.86
CA PHE A 438 -1.03 -17.43 -29.58
C PHE A 438 -0.18 -16.53 -30.49
N ILE A 439 -0.75 -16.11 -31.61
CA ILE A 439 -0.14 -15.13 -32.49
C ILE A 439 -0.86 -13.80 -32.23
N PRO A 440 -0.14 -12.74 -31.80
CA PRO A 440 -0.75 -11.42 -31.65
C PRO A 440 -1.30 -10.89 -32.98
N GLN A 441 -2.51 -10.33 -32.94
CA GLN A 441 -3.14 -9.68 -34.09
C GLN A 441 -2.26 -8.55 -34.65
N ARG A 442 -2.08 -8.49 -35.98
CA ARG A 442 -1.25 -7.47 -36.65
C ARG A 442 -1.87 -6.07 -36.62
N ASN A 443 -3.19 -5.98 -36.76
CA ASN A 443 -3.93 -4.72 -36.78
C ASN A 443 -4.74 -4.57 -35.49
N TYR A 444 -4.72 -3.38 -34.90
CA TYR A 444 -5.52 -3.04 -33.73
C TYR A 444 -6.07 -1.61 -33.84
N LEU A 445 -7.11 -1.34 -33.06
CA LEU A 445 -7.67 -0.01 -32.94
C LEU A 445 -6.76 0.82 -32.02
N SER A 446 -6.17 1.88 -32.55
CA SER A 446 -5.44 2.90 -31.79
C SER A 446 -6.35 4.12 -31.63
N LEU A 447 -6.52 4.59 -30.40
CA LEU A 447 -7.31 5.77 -30.04
C LEU A 447 -6.41 6.73 -29.29
N ILE A 448 -6.01 7.82 -29.94
CA ILE A 448 -5.05 8.80 -29.41
C ILE A 448 -5.82 10.09 -29.10
N SER A 449 -5.81 10.52 -27.83
CA SER A 449 -6.44 11.72 -27.32
C SER A 449 -5.59 12.96 -27.58
N THR A 450 -6.24 14.08 -27.85
CA THR A 450 -5.60 15.39 -27.88
C THR A 450 -5.75 16.13 -26.55
N GLY A 451 -6.22 15.49 -25.47
CA GLY A 451 -6.30 16.10 -24.13
C GLY A 451 -7.51 17.00 -23.88
N ASP A 452 -8.16 17.57 -24.89
CA ASP A 452 -9.32 18.47 -24.82
C ASP A 452 -10.66 17.76 -25.12
N LYS A 453 -10.78 16.49 -24.75
CA LYS A 453 -11.91 15.62 -25.12
C LYS A 453 -12.12 15.48 -26.62
N TYR A 454 -11.02 15.52 -27.39
CA TYR A 454 -10.97 15.16 -28.80
C TYR A 454 -9.98 14.01 -29.00
N ALA A 455 -10.19 13.16 -30.01
CA ALA A 455 -9.34 12.00 -30.26
C ALA A 455 -9.29 11.62 -31.74
N VAL A 456 -8.27 10.85 -32.10
CA VAL A 456 -8.02 10.29 -33.43
C VAL A 456 -7.99 8.76 -33.33
N ALA A 457 -8.76 8.09 -34.19
CA ALA A 457 -8.83 6.63 -34.28
C ALA A 457 -8.22 6.11 -35.57
N THR A 458 -7.42 5.04 -35.47
CA THR A 458 -6.90 4.29 -36.63
C THR A 458 -6.96 2.78 -36.40
N ARG A 459 -7.15 2.00 -37.48
CA ARG A 459 -7.10 0.54 -37.45
C ARG A 459 -6.68 -0.03 -38.80
N GLY A 460 -5.41 -0.43 -38.93
CA GLY A 460 -4.88 -0.94 -40.20
C GLY A 460 -5.08 0.05 -41.35
N ALA A 461 -5.62 -0.41 -42.48
CA ALA A 461 -5.87 0.40 -43.67
C ALA A 461 -7.20 1.18 -43.65
N LEU A 462 -7.99 1.12 -42.56
CA LEU A 462 -9.27 1.84 -42.49
C LEU A 462 -9.08 3.36 -42.43
N PRO A 463 -10.08 4.15 -42.87
CA PRO A 463 -10.04 5.60 -42.78
C PRO A 463 -9.78 6.10 -41.35
N THR A 464 -8.97 7.15 -41.23
CA THR A 464 -8.73 7.83 -39.95
C THR A 464 -9.99 8.58 -39.54
N LEU A 465 -10.51 8.27 -38.34
CA LEU A 465 -11.65 8.95 -37.75
C LEU A 465 -11.15 9.94 -36.70
N LYS A 466 -11.76 11.11 -36.58
CA LYS A 466 -11.39 12.12 -35.57
C LYS A 466 -12.60 12.91 -35.10
N GLY A 467 -12.57 13.39 -33.87
CA GLY A 467 -13.69 14.16 -33.31
C GLY A 467 -13.87 13.99 -31.80
N ALA A 468 -14.68 14.86 -31.22
CA ALA A 468 -15.15 14.70 -29.84
C ALA A 468 -15.97 13.40 -29.65
N TRP A 469 -16.70 12.96 -30.69
CA TRP A 469 -17.41 11.68 -30.65
C TRP A 469 -16.47 10.47 -30.58
N VAL A 470 -15.26 10.57 -31.17
CA VAL A 470 -14.21 9.54 -31.07
C VAL A 470 -13.66 9.48 -29.66
N TRP A 471 -13.48 10.64 -29.01
CA TRP A 471 -13.09 10.68 -27.61
C TRP A 471 -14.15 10.03 -26.70
N ARG A 472 -15.44 10.32 -26.90
CA ARG A 472 -16.53 9.66 -26.16
C ARG A 472 -16.55 8.14 -26.40
N TRP A 473 -16.14 7.70 -27.58
CA TRP A 473 -15.99 6.27 -27.87
C TRP A 473 -14.82 5.65 -27.09
N LYS A 474 -13.66 6.32 -27.06
CA LYS A 474 -12.51 5.93 -26.22
C LYS A 474 -12.90 5.86 -24.74
N ASP A 475 -13.49 6.93 -24.21
CA ASP A 475 -13.95 7.03 -22.82
C ASP A 475 -14.91 5.88 -22.46
N ARG A 476 -15.87 5.57 -23.36
CA ARG A 476 -16.77 4.43 -23.16
C ARG A 476 -16.04 3.09 -23.10
N ILE A 477 -15.06 2.85 -23.96
CA ILE A 477 -14.26 1.62 -23.98
C ILE A 477 -13.46 1.49 -22.68
N ASP A 478 -12.78 2.57 -22.29
CA ASP A 478 -11.90 2.59 -21.12
C ASP A 478 -12.71 2.43 -19.82
N ARG A 479 -13.80 3.19 -19.65
CA ARG A 479 -14.72 3.01 -18.50
C ARG A 479 -15.38 1.63 -18.49
N ALA A 480 -15.70 1.06 -19.65
CA ALA A 480 -16.21 -0.31 -19.73
C ALA A 480 -15.15 -1.35 -19.33
N PHE A 481 -13.86 -1.09 -19.59
CA PHE A 481 -12.78 -1.92 -19.08
C PHE A 481 -12.67 -1.82 -17.55
N MET A 482 -12.63 -0.60 -17.00
CA MET A 482 -12.55 -0.37 -15.55
C MET A 482 -13.72 -0.98 -14.77
N ARG A 483 -14.95 -0.83 -15.28
CA ARG A 483 -16.15 -1.46 -14.69
C ARG A 483 -16.04 -2.97 -14.53
N ARG A 484 -15.23 -3.65 -15.34
CA ARG A 484 -15.03 -5.10 -15.20
C ARG A 484 -14.31 -5.46 -13.90
N PHE A 485 -13.63 -4.52 -13.24
CA PHE A 485 -12.87 -4.76 -12.02
C PHE A 485 -13.45 -4.03 -10.80
N SER A 486 -14.31 -3.02 -10.99
CA SER A 486 -15.14 -2.45 -9.92
C SER A 486 -16.42 -3.25 -9.68
N ASP A 487 -17.06 -3.74 -10.76
CA ASP A 487 -18.39 -4.37 -10.70
C ASP A 487 -18.21 -5.89 -10.79
N LEU A 488 -17.68 -6.47 -9.71
CA LEU A 488 -17.45 -7.92 -9.62
C LEU A 488 -18.79 -8.64 -9.33
N PRO A 489 -19.10 -9.73 -10.05
CA PRO A 489 -20.35 -10.46 -9.83
C PRO A 489 -20.34 -11.18 -8.47
N GLU A 490 -21.52 -11.43 -7.90
CA GLU A 490 -21.63 -12.30 -6.73
C GLU A 490 -21.15 -13.72 -7.07
N MET A 491 -20.34 -14.31 -6.19
CA MET A 491 -19.76 -15.62 -6.41
C MET A 491 -20.82 -16.72 -6.30
N THR A 492 -20.96 -17.53 -7.34
CA THR A 492 -21.63 -18.83 -7.23
C THR A 492 -20.58 -19.88 -6.90
N ARG A 493 -20.69 -20.59 -5.76
CA ARG A 493 -19.74 -21.67 -5.39
C ARG A 493 -19.65 -22.70 -6.53
N ALA A 494 -18.43 -23.07 -6.91
CA ALA A 494 -18.19 -24.06 -7.95
C ALA A 494 -18.60 -25.46 -7.48
N SER A 495 -19.28 -26.21 -8.36
CA SER A 495 -19.42 -27.67 -8.23
C SER A 495 -18.03 -28.33 -8.21
N PRO A 496 -17.86 -29.49 -7.55
CA PRO A 496 -16.57 -30.16 -7.44
C PRO A 496 -16.07 -30.56 -8.84
N ALA A 497 -15.13 -29.77 -9.38
CA ALA A 497 -14.34 -30.12 -10.54
C ALA A 497 -13.16 -31.00 -10.10
N ALA A 498 -12.57 -31.75 -11.04
CA ALA A 498 -11.38 -32.54 -10.76
C ALA A 498 -10.21 -31.66 -10.26
N TYR A 499 -9.58 -32.10 -9.17
CA TYR A 499 -8.37 -31.51 -8.61
C TYR A 499 -7.21 -31.56 -9.61
N PRO A 500 -6.31 -30.57 -9.63
CA PRO A 500 -5.02 -30.71 -10.31
C PRO A 500 -4.20 -31.83 -9.66
N PRO A 501 -3.35 -32.54 -10.42
CA PRO A 501 -2.50 -33.59 -9.86
C PRO A 501 -1.55 -33.00 -8.79
N PRO A 502 -1.24 -33.75 -7.71
CA PRO A 502 -0.27 -33.30 -6.72
C PRO A 502 1.14 -33.12 -7.33
N PRO A 503 2.02 -32.30 -6.74
CA PRO A 503 3.42 -32.19 -7.16
C PRO A 503 4.16 -33.54 -7.22
N ASN A 504 5.11 -33.69 -8.16
CA ASN A 504 5.87 -34.94 -8.37
C ASN A 504 6.76 -35.33 -7.18
N ASP A 505 7.15 -34.35 -6.37
CA ASP A 505 7.92 -34.46 -5.13
C ASP A 505 7.12 -35.08 -3.96
N ASP A 506 5.80 -35.26 -4.10
CA ASP A 506 4.89 -35.66 -3.02
C ASP A 506 4.23 -37.04 -3.21
N LYS A 507 4.77 -37.88 -4.11
CA LYS A 507 4.20 -39.20 -4.48
C LYS A 507 4.10 -40.22 -3.33
N GLY A 508 4.63 -39.91 -2.14
CA GLY A 508 4.62 -40.81 -0.97
C GLY A 508 3.94 -40.29 0.31
N SER A 509 3.51 -39.01 0.37
CA SER A 509 3.08 -38.35 1.63
C SER A 509 1.61 -37.92 1.64
N THR A 510 0.93 -37.89 0.49
CA THR A 510 -0.39 -37.29 0.37
C THR A 510 -1.48 -38.26 0.83
N LYS A 511 -1.93 -38.08 2.09
CA LYS A 511 -3.21 -38.66 2.53
C LYS A 511 -4.31 -38.18 1.57
N PRO A 512 -5.18 -39.07 1.05
CA PRO A 512 -6.33 -38.68 0.25
C PRO A 512 -7.11 -37.53 0.90
N ALA A 513 -7.70 -36.63 0.11
CA ALA A 513 -8.54 -35.55 0.64
C ALA A 513 -9.67 -36.07 1.55
N ASP A 514 -10.11 -37.30 1.31
CA ASP A 514 -11.19 -38.00 2.02
C ASP A 514 -10.67 -38.96 3.11
N ALA A 515 -9.37 -38.98 3.40
CA ALA A 515 -8.81 -39.83 4.44
C ALA A 515 -9.22 -39.34 5.84
N MET A 516 -9.53 -40.28 6.72
CA MET A 516 -9.84 -39.99 8.13
C MET A 516 -8.71 -39.14 8.75
N ARG A 517 -9.06 -37.96 9.25
CA ARG A 517 -8.17 -37.10 10.03
C ARG A 517 -8.35 -37.44 11.51
N CYS A 518 -7.26 -37.75 12.19
CA CYS A 518 -7.28 -38.07 13.60
C CYS A 518 -7.53 -36.79 14.42
N GLY A 519 -8.24 -36.92 15.54
CA GLY A 519 -8.36 -35.87 16.56
C GLY A 519 -7.31 -35.99 17.67
N GLY A 520 -7.39 -35.14 18.69
CA GLY A 520 -6.50 -35.17 19.86
C GLY A 520 -5.04 -34.92 19.50
N CYS A 521 -4.10 -35.50 20.27
CA CYS A 521 -2.66 -35.36 20.00
C CYS A 521 -2.23 -35.86 18.60
N ALA A 522 -3.03 -36.73 17.97
CA ALA A 522 -2.77 -37.23 16.62
C ALA A 522 -3.15 -36.24 15.51
N ALA A 523 -3.74 -35.09 15.85
CA ALA A 523 -4.00 -33.97 14.94
C ALA A 523 -2.81 -32.99 14.81
N LYS A 524 -1.68 -33.26 15.48
CA LYS A 524 -0.49 -32.39 15.45
C LYS A 524 0.14 -32.34 14.06
N VAL A 525 0.77 -31.20 13.76
CA VAL A 525 1.70 -31.09 12.63
C VAL A 525 2.86 -32.08 12.83
N GLY A 526 3.28 -32.74 11.76
CA GLY A 526 4.39 -33.71 11.81
C GLY A 526 5.69 -33.09 12.32
N GLN A 527 6.43 -33.83 13.16
CA GLN A 527 7.64 -33.36 13.84
C GLN A 527 8.69 -32.77 12.88
N ARG A 528 8.89 -33.39 11.70
CA ARG A 528 9.85 -32.92 10.69
C ARG A 528 9.45 -31.56 10.10
N SER A 529 8.18 -31.42 9.76
CA SER A 529 7.62 -30.19 9.17
C SER A 529 7.65 -29.06 10.20
N LEU A 530 7.32 -29.37 11.45
CA LEU A 530 7.41 -28.44 12.57
C LEU A 530 8.85 -27.96 12.80
N ALA A 531 9.82 -28.88 12.89
CA ALA A 531 11.22 -28.54 13.11
C ALA A 531 11.78 -27.66 11.99
N ARG A 532 11.44 -27.94 10.72
CA ARG A 532 11.86 -27.09 9.59
C ARG A 532 11.15 -25.73 9.58
N ALA A 533 9.87 -25.67 9.92
CA ALA A 533 9.13 -24.42 9.98
C ALA A 533 9.64 -23.48 11.08
N ILE A 534 10.00 -24.03 12.24
CA ILE A 534 10.51 -23.26 13.39
C ILE A 534 12.00 -22.94 13.25
N GLY A 535 12.79 -23.77 12.55
CA GLY A 535 14.23 -23.57 12.39
C GLY A 535 14.64 -22.29 11.66
N GLY A 536 13.69 -21.60 11.00
CA GLY A 536 13.90 -20.29 10.37
C GLY A 536 13.54 -19.09 11.27
N ILE A 537 13.06 -19.32 12.49
CA ILE A 537 12.74 -18.26 13.44
C ILE A 537 14.02 -17.88 14.17
N GLU A 538 14.46 -16.63 14.04
CA GLU A 538 15.54 -16.09 14.87
C GLU A 538 15.05 -15.87 16.31
N SER A 539 14.97 -16.95 17.09
CA SER A 539 14.75 -16.84 18.53
C SER A 539 16.09 -16.62 19.21
N ARG A 540 16.30 -15.42 19.77
CA ARG A 540 17.38 -15.17 20.73
C ARG A 540 16.77 -15.40 22.11
N PRO A 541 17.07 -16.52 22.79
CA PRO A 541 16.56 -16.74 24.13
C PRO A 541 17.05 -15.59 25.03
N GLY A 542 16.12 -14.95 25.73
CA GLY A 542 16.47 -14.03 26.81
C GLY A 542 17.33 -14.75 27.86
N GLU A 543 18.23 -14.02 28.54
CA GLU A 543 19.08 -14.59 29.59
C GLU A 543 18.30 -15.20 30.77
N ASP A 544 17.01 -14.88 30.84
CA ASP A 544 16.03 -15.34 31.82
C ASP A 544 15.25 -16.59 31.37
N VAL A 545 15.43 -17.07 30.14
CA VAL A 545 14.86 -18.33 29.64
C VAL A 545 15.79 -19.49 30.01
N LEU A 546 15.34 -20.36 30.91
CA LEU A 546 16.11 -21.54 31.36
C LEU A 546 15.85 -22.76 30.48
N ILE A 547 14.60 -22.92 30.02
CA ILE A 547 14.15 -23.97 29.11
C ILE A 547 13.26 -23.30 28.06
N GLY A 548 13.63 -23.43 26.78
CA GLY A 548 13.02 -22.73 25.64
C GLY A 548 13.19 -23.50 24.34
N LEU A 549 13.19 -22.81 23.19
CA LEU A 549 13.23 -23.46 21.87
C LEU A 549 14.56 -24.18 21.55
N ASP A 550 15.65 -23.72 22.15
CA ASP A 550 17.02 -24.20 21.99
C ASP A 550 17.35 -25.40 22.90
N ALA A 551 16.52 -25.64 23.91
CA ALA A 551 16.48 -26.88 24.70
C ALA A 551 15.01 -27.33 24.85
N PRO A 552 14.35 -27.73 23.74
CA PRO A 552 12.90 -27.90 23.71
C PRO A 552 12.43 -29.06 24.60
N ASP A 553 11.48 -28.77 25.48
CA ASP A 553 10.78 -29.70 26.36
C ASP A 553 9.25 -29.49 26.21
N ASP A 554 8.43 -30.28 26.90
CA ASP A 554 6.96 -30.12 26.92
C ASP A 554 6.50 -28.88 27.72
N ALA A 555 7.43 -28.17 28.38
CA ALA A 555 7.20 -26.93 29.11
C ALA A 555 8.39 -25.97 29.01
N ALA A 556 8.13 -24.67 29.17
CA ALA A 556 9.16 -23.64 29.31
C ALA A 556 9.41 -23.30 30.78
N ALA A 557 10.64 -22.93 31.12
CA ALA A 557 11.03 -22.50 32.46
C ALA A 557 11.72 -21.14 32.41
N LEU A 558 11.26 -20.21 33.24
CA LEU A 558 11.66 -18.80 33.22
C LEU A 558 12.15 -18.36 34.59
N LYS A 559 13.15 -17.48 34.61
CA LYS A 559 13.61 -16.79 35.81
C LYS A 559 12.81 -15.50 36.00
N VAL A 560 12.25 -15.33 37.20
CA VAL A 560 11.60 -14.08 37.60
C VAL A 560 12.56 -13.30 38.51
N PRO A 561 12.98 -12.08 38.14
CA PRO A 561 13.84 -11.27 38.99
C PRO A 561 13.20 -10.95 40.35
N PRO A 562 13.98 -10.89 41.45
CA PRO A 562 13.44 -10.50 42.75
C PRO A 562 12.73 -9.14 42.71
N GLY A 563 11.54 -9.04 43.31
CA GLY A 563 10.76 -7.80 43.37
C GLY A 563 9.88 -7.51 42.16
N MET A 564 9.88 -8.39 41.14
CA MET A 564 8.96 -8.32 40.00
C MET A 564 7.69 -9.16 40.24
N LEU A 565 6.58 -8.69 39.67
CA LEU A 565 5.36 -9.46 39.47
C LEU A 565 5.37 -10.06 38.06
N VAL A 566 4.74 -11.22 37.91
CA VAL A 566 4.44 -11.80 36.60
C VAL A 566 3.02 -11.41 36.22
N VAL A 567 2.87 -10.80 35.04
CA VAL A 567 1.60 -10.56 34.37
C VAL A 567 1.46 -11.61 33.27
N ARG A 568 0.31 -12.29 33.21
CA ARG A 568 0.05 -13.34 32.23
C ARG A 568 -1.24 -13.06 31.49
N SER A 569 -1.18 -13.13 30.17
CA SER A 569 -2.36 -13.09 29.30
C SER A 569 -2.41 -14.29 28.35
N VAL A 570 -3.60 -14.56 27.83
CA VAL A 570 -3.85 -15.54 26.77
C VAL A 570 -4.83 -14.98 25.76
N ASP A 571 -4.43 -15.00 24.49
CA ASP A 571 -5.29 -14.62 23.36
C ASP A 571 -5.26 -15.66 22.26
N PHE A 572 -6.37 -15.81 21.55
CA PHE A 572 -6.50 -16.73 20.43
C PHE A 572 -7.56 -16.27 19.43
N PHE A 573 -7.22 -16.23 18.15
CA PHE A 573 -8.18 -15.88 17.12
C PHE A 573 -7.93 -16.61 15.80
N ARG A 574 -9.02 -16.79 15.05
CA ARG A 574 -9.00 -17.22 13.66
C ARG A 574 -8.42 -16.11 12.78
N SER A 575 -7.78 -16.49 11.66
CA SER A 575 -7.20 -15.51 10.75
C SER A 575 -8.24 -14.53 10.19
N MET A 576 -7.91 -13.25 10.23
CA MET A 576 -8.68 -12.14 9.65
C MET A 576 -8.19 -11.75 8.25
N ILE A 577 -6.98 -12.15 7.88
CA ILE A 577 -6.35 -11.88 6.58
C ILE A 577 -5.82 -13.16 5.94
N ASP A 578 -5.70 -13.18 4.61
CA ASP A 578 -5.21 -14.35 3.88
C ASP A 578 -3.66 -14.40 3.81
N ASP A 579 -2.94 -13.55 4.55
CA ASP A 579 -1.48 -13.50 4.64
C ASP A 579 -0.97 -14.07 5.97
N PRO A 580 -0.38 -15.29 5.99
CA PRO A 580 0.08 -15.92 7.22
C PRO A 580 1.14 -15.11 7.99
N TYR A 581 2.06 -14.44 7.29
CA TYR A 581 3.14 -13.68 7.94
C TYR A 581 2.61 -12.45 8.67
N LEU A 582 1.82 -11.63 7.97
CA LEU A 582 1.17 -10.47 8.59
C LEU A 582 0.17 -10.90 9.66
N PHE A 583 -0.50 -12.04 9.47
CA PHE A 583 -1.37 -12.62 10.48
C PHE A 583 -0.57 -12.95 11.75
N GLY A 584 0.57 -13.62 11.62
CA GLY A 584 1.49 -13.91 12.73
C GLY A 584 1.94 -12.66 13.47
N ARG A 585 2.35 -11.61 12.74
CA ARG A 585 2.73 -10.31 13.32
C ARG A 585 1.59 -9.68 14.11
N ILE A 586 0.43 -9.50 13.47
CA ILE A 586 -0.77 -8.90 14.11
C ILE A 586 -1.18 -9.73 15.32
N ALA A 587 -1.07 -11.05 15.24
CA ALA A 587 -1.48 -11.95 16.29
C ALA A 587 -0.65 -11.77 17.57
N ALA A 588 0.67 -11.70 17.40
CA ALA A 588 1.60 -11.45 18.49
C ALA A 588 1.39 -10.05 19.08
N VAL A 589 1.26 -9.02 18.23
CA VAL A 589 0.98 -7.64 18.68
C VAL A 589 -0.31 -7.57 19.49
N HIS A 590 -1.37 -8.27 19.05
CA HIS A 590 -2.62 -8.34 19.79
C HIS A 590 -2.43 -9.00 21.16
N GLY A 591 -1.82 -10.19 21.23
CA GLY A 591 -1.62 -10.89 22.51
C GLY A 591 -0.74 -10.11 23.50
N LEU A 592 0.14 -9.23 23.01
CA LEU A 592 0.96 -8.36 23.84
C LEU A 592 0.19 -7.18 24.46
N ASN A 593 -1.02 -6.85 23.98
CA ASN A 593 -1.74 -5.66 24.41
C ASN A 593 -2.10 -5.68 25.89
N ASP A 594 -2.58 -6.80 26.42
CA ASP A 594 -2.92 -6.92 27.84
C ASP A 594 -1.70 -6.70 28.74
N ILE A 595 -0.54 -7.21 28.33
CA ILE A 595 0.73 -7.03 29.05
C ILE A 595 1.08 -5.54 29.11
N HIS A 596 1.02 -4.86 27.96
CA HIS A 596 1.30 -3.43 27.86
C HIS A 596 0.26 -2.56 28.56
N ALA A 597 -1.03 -2.94 28.56
CA ALA A 597 -2.09 -2.23 29.26
C ALA A 597 -1.88 -2.24 30.79
N MET A 598 -1.19 -3.25 31.32
CA MET A 598 -0.80 -3.35 32.73
C MET A 598 0.54 -2.69 33.05
N GLY A 599 1.17 -2.00 32.09
CA GLY A 599 2.47 -1.35 32.27
C GLY A 599 3.65 -2.33 32.36
N ALA A 600 3.46 -3.59 31.94
CA ALA A 600 4.48 -4.63 32.02
C ALA A 600 5.33 -4.72 30.75
N GLU A 601 6.59 -5.11 30.92
CA GLU A 601 7.52 -5.45 29.85
C GLU A 601 7.33 -6.92 29.48
N ALA A 602 7.14 -7.24 28.20
CA ALA A 602 6.97 -8.61 27.77
C ALA A 602 8.27 -9.42 27.94
N GLN A 603 8.15 -10.67 28.38
CA GLN A 603 9.28 -11.55 28.67
C GLN A 603 9.28 -12.76 27.73
N SER A 604 8.17 -13.49 27.65
CA SER A 604 8.10 -14.72 26.87
C SER A 604 6.72 -15.00 26.33
N ALA A 605 6.64 -15.88 25.33
CA ALA A 605 5.39 -16.34 24.75
C ALA A 605 5.42 -17.84 24.40
N LEU A 606 4.29 -18.50 24.60
CA LEU A 606 3.98 -19.83 24.11
C LEU A 606 2.90 -19.75 23.03
N ALA A 607 3.16 -20.31 21.85
CA ALA A 607 2.22 -20.25 20.73
C ALA A 607 1.22 -21.42 20.73
N ILE A 608 -0.01 -21.18 20.29
CA ILE A 608 -0.99 -22.23 19.94
C ILE A 608 -1.43 -21.97 18.50
N ALA A 609 -1.01 -22.84 17.59
CA ALA A 609 -1.22 -22.68 16.15
C ALA A 609 -2.13 -23.75 15.57
N THR A 610 -3.06 -23.32 14.71
CA THR A 610 -3.85 -24.21 13.85
C THR A 610 -3.51 -23.91 12.39
N VAL A 611 -3.10 -24.93 11.63
CA VAL A 611 -2.72 -24.78 10.22
C VAL A 611 -3.71 -25.53 9.32
N PRO A 612 -4.14 -24.96 8.18
CA PRO A 612 -5.04 -25.64 7.25
C PRO A 612 -4.51 -26.98 6.75
N TYR A 613 -5.41 -27.93 6.54
CA TYR A 613 -5.07 -29.22 5.94
C TYR A 613 -4.39 -29.07 4.57
N GLY A 614 -3.32 -29.82 4.35
CA GLY A 614 -2.62 -29.89 3.09
C GLY A 614 -1.52 -30.95 3.07
N PRO A 615 -0.79 -31.08 1.96
CA PRO A 615 0.46 -31.80 1.91
C PRO A 615 1.51 -31.18 2.85
N GLU A 616 2.48 -31.99 3.28
CA GLU A 616 3.47 -31.63 4.30
C GLU A 616 4.18 -30.30 3.99
N ALA A 617 4.63 -30.13 2.74
CA ALA A 617 5.32 -28.92 2.30
C ALA A 617 4.46 -27.65 2.36
N ARG A 618 3.12 -27.76 2.26
CA ARG A 618 2.18 -26.62 2.33
C ARG A 618 1.86 -26.22 3.76
N ILE A 619 1.76 -27.23 4.64
CA ILE A 619 1.62 -27.00 6.07
C ILE A 619 2.89 -26.32 6.59
N GLU A 620 4.06 -26.85 6.24
CA GLU A 620 5.36 -26.28 6.62
C GLU A 620 5.52 -24.83 6.17
N ASP A 621 5.28 -24.53 4.88
CA ASP A 621 5.36 -23.16 4.34
C ASP A 621 4.43 -22.18 5.06
N SER A 622 3.18 -22.60 5.33
CA SER A 622 2.20 -21.73 5.99
C SER A 622 2.56 -21.48 7.44
N LEU A 623 3.02 -22.52 8.14
CA LEU A 623 3.45 -22.43 9.52
C LEU A 623 4.71 -21.57 9.63
N ALA A 624 5.70 -21.77 8.77
CA ALA A 624 6.95 -21.01 8.76
C ALA A 624 6.68 -19.51 8.57
N GLN A 625 5.92 -19.14 7.54
CA GLN A 625 5.55 -17.74 7.28
C GLN A 625 4.86 -17.11 8.49
N MET A 626 3.89 -17.83 9.08
CA MET A 626 3.15 -17.35 10.25
C MET A 626 4.03 -17.18 11.49
N MET A 627 4.86 -18.17 11.78
CA MET A 627 5.68 -18.15 12.99
C MET A 627 6.88 -17.20 12.87
N ILE A 628 7.44 -16.98 11.68
CA ILE A 628 8.46 -15.94 11.46
C ILE A 628 7.88 -14.56 11.77
N GLY A 629 6.71 -14.24 11.21
CA GLY A 629 6.05 -12.96 11.51
C GLY A 629 5.73 -12.80 12.99
N ALA A 630 5.20 -13.84 13.64
CA ALA A 630 4.98 -13.80 15.09
C ALA A 630 6.28 -13.59 15.88
N GLY A 631 7.35 -14.30 15.54
CA GLY A 631 8.65 -14.23 16.21
C GLY A 631 9.26 -12.84 16.12
N GLU A 632 9.25 -12.22 14.94
CA GLU A 632 9.74 -10.84 14.76
C GLU A 632 8.97 -9.84 15.62
N ALA A 633 7.63 -9.92 15.63
CA ALA A 633 6.79 -9.02 16.43
C ALA A 633 7.00 -9.20 17.95
N LEU A 634 7.21 -10.44 18.41
CA LEU A 634 7.55 -10.73 19.80
C LEU A 634 8.94 -10.17 20.15
N GLN A 635 9.93 -10.38 19.28
CA GLN A 635 11.30 -9.90 19.48
C GLN A 635 11.38 -8.37 19.50
N GLU A 636 10.62 -7.67 18.63
CA GLU A 636 10.49 -6.21 18.64
C GLU A 636 9.95 -5.68 19.97
N ALA A 637 9.15 -6.46 20.68
CA ALA A 637 8.62 -6.14 22.01
C ALA A 637 9.49 -6.67 23.17
N GLY A 638 10.64 -7.28 22.87
CA GLY A 638 11.55 -7.85 23.87
C GLY A 638 11.16 -9.22 24.41
N ALA A 639 10.15 -9.88 23.82
CA ALA A 639 9.68 -11.19 24.25
C ALA A 639 10.34 -12.33 23.46
N SER A 640 10.66 -13.43 24.14
CA SER A 640 11.14 -14.66 23.51
C SER A 640 10.01 -15.64 23.22
N LEU A 641 9.93 -16.19 22.00
CA LEU A 641 9.10 -17.38 21.75
C LEU A 641 9.80 -18.59 22.37
N VAL A 642 9.20 -19.20 23.39
CA VAL A 642 9.84 -20.26 24.19
C VAL A 642 9.26 -21.65 23.94
N GLY A 643 8.20 -21.76 23.14
CA GLY A 643 7.58 -23.05 22.81
C GLY A 643 6.17 -22.88 22.26
N GLY A 644 5.43 -24.00 22.18
CA GLY A 644 4.04 -23.96 21.75
C GLY A 644 3.44 -25.30 21.35
N HIS A 645 2.21 -25.24 20.83
CA HIS A 645 1.47 -26.36 20.29
C HIS A 645 0.97 -26.07 18.88
N SER A 646 0.91 -27.10 18.04
CA SER A 646 0.41 -27.00 16.68
C SER A 646 -0.60 -28.11 16.38
N GLY A 647 -1.66 -27.79 15.64
CA GLY A 647 -2.63 -28.74 15.11
C GLY A 647 -3.02 -28.45 13.67
N GLU A 648 -3.48 -29.47 12.96
CA GLU A 648 -4.14 -29.31 11.66
C GLU A 648 -5.64 -29.00 11.86
N GLY A 649 -6.18 -28.05 11.09
CA GLY A 649 -7.58 -27.65 11.17
C GLY A 649 -8.13 -27.12 9.85
N ALA A 650 -9.40 -26.70 9.85
CA ALA A 650 -10.04 -26.16 8.65
C ALA A 650 -9.63 -24.71 8.35
N GLU A 651 -9.33 -23.94 9.40
CA GLU A 651 -8.98 -22.52 9.32
C GLU A 651 -7.63 -22.27 9.99
N LEU A 652 -6.89 -21.30 9.45
CA LEU A 652 -5.66 -20.81 10.07
C LEU A 652 -6.05 -20.05 11.35
N ALA A 653 -5.41 -20.38 12.46
CA ALA A 653 -5.60 -19.69 13.73
C ALA A 653 -4.30 -19.65 14.52
N LEU A 654 -4.14 -18.63 15.34
CA LEU A 654 -2.96 -18.43 16.17
C LEU A 654 -3.37 -17.75 17.46
N GLY A 655 -2.70 -18.13 18.54
CA GLY A 655 -2.82 -17.52 19.84
C GLY A 655 -1.53 -17.64 20.61
N PHE A 656 -1.43 -16.85 21.68
CA PHE A 656 -0.27 -16.81 22.55
C PHE A 656 -0.72 -16.80 24.01
N ALA A 657 -0.02 -17.58 24.84
CA ALA A 657 0.07 -17.30 26.26
C ALA A 657 1.35 -16.49 26.48
N ILE A 658 1.24 -15.28 27.02
CA ILE A 658 2.34 -14.32 27.15
C ILE A 658 2.57 -14.01 28.62
N ASP A 659 3.85 -14.03 29.01
CA ASP A 659 4.33 -13.58 30.31
C ASP A 659 5.04 -12.23 30.17
N GLY A 660 4.73 -11.31 31.08
CA GLY A 660 5.42 -10.02 31.23
C GLY A 660 5.78 -9.74 32.68
N LEU A 661 6.71 -8.79 32.87
CA LEU A 661 7.26 -8.43 34.17
C LEU A 661 7.00 -6.96 34.48
N VAL A 662 6.62 -6.69 35.74
CA VAL A 662 6.40 -5.32 36.23
C VAL A 662 6.72 -5.24 37.72
N ARG A 663 7.19 -4.08 38.19
CA ARG A 663 7.30 -3.83 39.64
C ARG A 663 5.91 -3.65 40.22
N ALA A 664 5.70 -4.10 41.46
CA ALA A 664 4.41 -3.98 42.13
C ALA A 664 3.93 -2.52 42.27
N SER A 665 4.83 -1.55 42.34
CA SER A 665 4.52 -0.11 42.40
C SER A 665 4.09 0.49 41.06
N ASP A 666 4.43 -0.17 39.94
CA ASP A 666 4.33 0.41 38.61
C ASP A 666 3.21 -0.24 37.78
N ILE A 667 2.53 -1.24 38.36
CA ILE A 667 1.45 -1.98 37.68
C ILE A 667 0.26 -1.06 37.41
N LEU A 668 -0.11 -0.96 36.13
CA LEU A 668 -1.32 -0.28 35.72
C LEU A 668 -2.54 -1.19 35.84
N ARG A 669 -3.69 -0.58 36.10
CA ARG A 669 -4.99 -1.23 36.22
C ARG A 669 -6.02 -0.41 35.45
N LYS A 670 -7.21 -0.97 35.25
CA LYS A 670 -8.34 -0.23 34.67
C LYS A 670 -8.85 0.93 35.55
N GLY A 671 -8.45 0.97 36.82
CA GLY A 671 -8.74 2.07 37.74
C GLY A 671 -7.97 1.95 39.07
N PRO A 672 -8.06 2.95 39.95
CA PRO A 672 -8.90 4.14 39.82
C PRO A 672 -8.26 5.23 38.96
N MET A 673 -9.08 5.88 38.12
CA MET A 673 -8.75 7.16 37.49
C MET A 673 -8.77 8.28 38.54
N GLY A 674 -7.86 9.25 38.42
CA GLY A 674 -7.92 10.48 39.22
C GLY A 674 -9.02 11.42 38.71
N SER A 675 -9.49 12.33 39.55
CA SER A 675 -10.39 13.42 39.15
C SER A 675 -9.70 14.40 38.20
N ASN A 676 -10.45 14.95 37.24
CA ASN A 676 -9.98 15.93 36.25
C ASN A 676 -8.73 15.46 35.45
N GLN A 677 -8.64 14.18 35.16
CA GLN A 677 -7.59 13.62 34.30
C GLN A 677 -8.07 13.52 32.85
N ARG A 678 -7.14 13.58 31.90
CA ARG A 678 -7.43 13.51 30.47
C ARG A 678 -7.37 12.07 29.99
N LEU A 679 -8.31 11.70 29.13
CA LEU A 679 -8.35 10.40 28.48
C LEU A 679 -7.56 10.47 27.18
N VAL A 680 -6.47 9.72 27.09
CA VAL A 680 -5.59 9.67 25.91
C VAL A 680 -5.75 8.33 25.22
N LEU A 681 -6.10 8.35 23.93
CA LEU A 681 -6.17 7.18 23.06
C LEU A 681 -4.95 7.17 22.13
N THR A 682 -4.25 6.04 22.02
CA THR A 682 -2.96 5.98 21.30
C THR A 682 -3.04 5.60 19.83
N LYS A 683 -4.18 5.08 19.36
CA LYS A 683 -4.38 4.68 17.95
C LYS A 683 -5.80 5.00 17.49
N ALA A 684 -5.96 5.26 16.20
CA ALA A 684 -7.25 5.45 15.56
C ALA A 684 -8.15 4.19 15.63
N LEU A 685 -9.47 4.42 15.62
CA LEU A 685 -10.50 3.39 15.65
C LEU A 685 -10.99 3.05 14.24
N GLY A 686 -11.55 1.84 14.09
CA GLY A 686 -12.26 1.43 12.87
C GLY A 686 -11.78 0.11 12.25
N THR A 687 -10.87 -0.62 12.91
CA THR A 687 -10.32 -1.87 12.36
C THR A 687 -11.41 -2.93 12.18
N GLY A 688 -12.42 -3.00 13.06
CA GLY A 688 -13.50 -3.98 13.00
C GLY A 688 -14.39 -3.82 11.78
N VAL A 689 -14.86 -2.59 11.52
CA VAL A 689 -15.71 -2.29 10.37
C VAL A 689 -14.94 -2.44 9.05
N LEU A 690 -13.68 -2.04 9.01
CA LEU A 690 -12.82 -2.19 7.84
C LEU A 690 -12.57 -3.67 7.50
N LEU A 691 -12.27 -4.51 8.50
CA LEU A 691 -12.14 -5.95 8.30
C LEU A 691 -13.47 -6.56 7.84
N ALA A 692 -14.61 -6.13 8.39
CA ALA A 692 -15.93 -6.60 7.95
C ALA A 692 -16.22 -6.22 6.49
N ALA A 693 -15.82 -5.03 6.06
CA ALA A 693 -15.92 -4.59 4.66
C ALA A 693 -14.99 -5.39 3.73
N ASP A 694 -13.74 -5.63 4.14
CA ASP A 694 -12.76 -6.41 3.37
C ASP A 694 -13.20 -7.86 3.17
N MET A 695 -13.73 -8.51 4.21
CA MET A 695 -14.29 -9.86 4.12
C MET A 695 -15.46 -9.95 3.13
N ARG A 696 -16.14 -8.83 2.85
CA ARG A 696 -17.22 -8.71 1.86
C ARG A 696 -16.74 -8.18 0.51
N ALA A 697 -15.43 -8.00 0.32
CA ALA A 697 -14.81 -7.37 -0.85
C ALA A 697 -15.34 -5.94 -1.15
N LYS A 698 -15.71 -5.20 -0.11
CA LYS A 698 -16.29 -3.84 -0.19
C LYS A 698 -15.37 -2.73 0.35
N ALA A 699 -14.21 -3.08 0.91
CA ALA A 699 -13.22 -2.11 1.34
C ALA A 699 -12.25 -1.77 0.21
N LYS A 700 -11.78 -0.51 0.16
CA LYS A 700 -10.67 -0.14 -0.72
C LYS A 700 -9.36 -0.72 -0.17
N GLY A 701 -8.46 -1.10 -1.06
CA GLY A 701 -7.16 -1.66 -0.71
C GLY A 701 -6.29 -0.72 0.13
N ILE A 702 -6.38 0.59 -0.12
CA ILE A 702 -5.65 1.60 0.66
C ILE A 702 -6.11 1.68 2.12
N TRP A 703 -7.41 1.62 2.38
CA TRP A 703 -7.98 1.60 3.74
C TRP A 703 -7.50 0.38 4.52
N ILE A 704 -7.44 -0.77 3.85
CA ILE A 704 -7.00 -2.01 4.51
C ILE A 704 -5.49 -2.05 4.71
N ALA A 705 -4.71 -1.46 3.81
CA ALA A 705 -3.27 -1.31 4.00
C ALA A 705 -2.96 -0.48 5.26
N GLU A 706 -3.68 0.64 5.45
CA GLU A 706 -3.57 1.48 6.64
C GLU A 706 -4.01 0.74 7.92
N ALA A 707 -5.16 0.07 7.89
CA ALA A 707 -5.62 -0.74 9.03
C ALA A 707 -4.61 -1.83 9.41
N ILE A 708 -4.02 -2.52 8.43
CA ILE A 708 -2.95 -3.52 8.66
C ILE A 708 -1.70 -2.87 9.24
N SER A 709 -1.31 -1.68 8.80
CA SER A 709 -0.18 -0.93 9.37
C SER A 709 -0.43 -0.62 10.86
N THR A 710 -1.62 -0.12 11.20
CA THR A 710 -2.01 0.18 12.59
C THR A 710 -2.05 -1.07 13.47
N MET A 711 -2.55 -2.20 12.95
CA MET A 711 -2.59 -3.48 13.67
C MET A 711 -1.20 -4.10 13.90
N GLN A 712 -0.20 -3.79 13.06
CA GLN A 712 1.17 -4.28 13.23
C GLN A 712 2.00 -3.41 14.18
N ARG A 713 1.55 -2.20 14.51
CA ARG A 713 2.28 -1.31 15.42
C ARG A 713 2.12 -1.81 16.86
N SER A 714 3.20 -2.27 17.48
CA SER A 714 3.20 -2.65 18.91
C SER A 714 2.78 -1.48 19.81
N ASN A 715 2.11 -1.76 20.93
CA ASN A 715 1.81 -0.77 21.98
C ASN A 715 2.95 -0.60 23.00
N HIS A 716 4.07 -1.30 22.84
CA HIS A 716 5.20 -1.28 23.78
C HIS A 716 5.76 0.12 24.05
N ARG A 717 6.02 0.90 22.99
CA ARG A 717 6.53 2.28 23.13
C ARG A 717 5.46 3.22 23.70
N ALA A 718 4.20 3.06 23.27
CA ALA A 718 3.08 3.82 23.81
C ALA A 718 2.95 3.61 25.31
N MET A 719 2.99 2.35 25.79
CA MET A 719 2.95 2.02 27.21
C MET A 719 4.03 2.76 27.99
N ARG A 720 5.28 2.73 27.54
CA ARG A 720 6.39 3.43 28.22
C ARG A 720 6.16 4.93 28.34
N VAL A 721 5.69 5.56 27.25
CA VAL A 721 5.35 6.99 27.26
C VAL A 721 4.20 7.26 28.24
N LEU A 722 3.13 6.46 28.21
CA LEU A 722 2.01 6.64 29.13
C LEU A 722 2.45 6.54 30.61
N CYS A 723 3.30 5.56 30.94
CA CYS A 723 3.88 5.42 32.28
C CYS A 723 4.76 6.63 32.66
N GLU A 724 5.63 7.09 31.76
CA GLU A 724 6.52 8.25 31.98
C GLU A 724 5.74 9.53 32.32
N TYR A 725 4.60 9.72 31.66
CA TYR A 725 3.73 10.89 31.86
C TYR A 725 2.67 10.69 32.96
N GLY A 726 2.78 9.62 33.75
CA GLY A 726 2.01 9.43 34.98
C GLY A 726 0.61 8.85 34.79
N ALA A 727 0.43 7.92 33.84
CA ALA A 727 -0.81 7.19 33.70
C ALA A 727 -1.29 6.59 35.03
N SER A 728 -2.54 6.87 35.40
CA SER A 728 -3.18 6.36 36.62
C SER A 728 -3.99 5.09 36.38
N ALA A 729 -4.56 4.98 35.19
CA ALA A 729 -5.36 3.86 34.73
C ALA A 729 -5.13 3.64 33.24
N CYS A 730 -5.18 2.39 32.80
CA CYS A 730 -4.99 2.02 31.41
C CYS A 730 -5.77 0.74 31.05
N THR A 731 -6.20 0.66 29.79
CA THR A 731 -6.74 -0.54 29.16
C THR A 731 -6.34 -0.55 27.69
N ASP A 732 -6.28 -1.72 27.07
CA ASP A 732 -6.27 -1.81 25.61
C ASP A 732 -7.71 -1.71 25.07
N ILE A 733 -7.85 -1.27 23.82
CA ILE A 733 -9.13 -1.29 23.11
C ILE A 733 -9.14 -2.49 22.17
N SER A 734 -10.05 -3.43 22.45
CA SER A 734 -10.18 -4.70 21.73
C SER A 734 -11.64 -5.02 21.36
N GLY A 735 -12.12 -6.25 21.60
CA GLY A 735 -13.38 -6.78 21.08
C GLY A 735 -14.64 -6.03 21.52
N PHE A 736 -14.65 -5.39 22.69
CA PHE A 736 -15.83 -4.65 23.17
C PHE A 736 -15.92 -3.20 22.67
N GLY A 737 -14.96 -2.77 21.86
CA GLY A 737 -14.87 -1.39 21.37
C GLY A 737 -14.49 -0.40 22.47
N LEU A 738 -14.36 0.88 22.09
CA LEU A 738 -13.92 1.94 23.00
C LEU A 738 -14.85 2.07 24.21
N LEU A 739 -16.16 2.14 23.97
CA LEU A 739 -17.12 2.41 25.04
C LEU A 739 -17.28 1.23 26.01
N GLY A 740 -17.15 0.00 25.53
CA GLY A 740 -17.16 -1.19 26.37
C GLY A 740 -16.02 -1.17 27.39
N HIS A 741 -14.78 -0.94 26.91
CA HIS A 741 -13.59 -0.86 27.76
C HIS A 741 -13.59 0.37 28.67
N LEU A 742 -14.01 1.53 28.16
CA LEU A 742 -14.14 2.75 28.98
C LEU A 742 -15.16 2.55 30.11
N THR A 743 -16.27 1.86 29.85
CA THR A 743 -17.26 1.54 30.89
C THR A 743 -16.65 0.70 32.02
N GLU A 744 -15.73 -0.21 31.72
CA GLU A 744 -15.02 -0.98 32.74
C GLU A 744 -14.07 -0.10 33.57
N MET A 745 -13.34 0.81 32.92
CA MET A 745 -12.49 1.78 33.62
C MET A 745 -13.30 2.69 34.53
N VAL A 746 -14.44 3.17 34.04
CA VAL A 746 -15.39 4.00 34.78
C VAL A 746 -16.05 3.23 35.92
N ARG A 747 -16.33 1.92 35.79
CA ARG A 747 -16.83 1.13 36.93
C ARG A 747 -15.74 0.90 37.99
N ALA A 748 -14.50 0.76 37.57
CA ALA A 748 -13.34 0.63 38.46
C ALA A 748 -12.96 1.95 39.15
N SER A 749 -13.50 3.08 38.68
CA SER A 749 -13.16 4.43 39.14
C SER A 749 -14.43 5.10 39.66
N ARG A 750 -14.46 5.68 40.85
CA ARG A 750 -15.70 6.30 41.38
C ARG A 750 -16.01 7.69 40.79
N VAL A 751 -15.75 7.86 39.50
CA VAL A 751 -15.85 9.11 38.73
C VAL A 751 -16.68 8.87 37.46
N GLY A 752 -17.37 9.91 36.98
CA GLY A 752 -17.88 9.92 35.61
C GLY A 752 -16.81 10.34 34.60
N VAL A 753 -17.09 10.19 33.32
CA VAL A 753 -16.21 10.67 32.23
C VAL A 753 -17.02 11.38 31.15
N GLU A 754 -16.42 12.40 30.54
CA GLU A 754 -16.90 13.04 29.33
C GLU A 754 -16.02 12.63 28.15
N VAL A 755 -16.63 12.20 27.05
CA VAL A 755 -15.95 11.83 25.79
C VAL A 755 -16.35 12.83 24.72
N GLU A 756 -15.36 13.52 24.16
CA GLU A 756 -15.53 14.45 23.05
C GLU A 756 -15.52 13.67 21.73
N ILE A 757 -16.70 13.51 21.12
CA ILE A 757 -16.84 12.65 19.94
C ILE A 757 -16.00 13.18 18.76
N ALA A 758 -15.98 14.50 18.57
CA ALA A 758 -15.24 15.15 17.49
C ALA A 758 -13.71 14.98 17.61
N ALA A 759 -13.20 14.61 18.79
CA ALA A 759 -11.78 14.38 19.03
C ALA A 759 -11.34 12.94 18.75
N LEU A 760 -12.27 12.03 18.41
CA LEU A 760 -11.95 10.62 18.17
C LEU A 760 -11.09 10.47 16.90
N PRO A 761 -9.91 9.83 16.99
CA PRO A 761 -9.13 9.48 15.82
C PRO A 761 -9.78 8.30 15.07
N VAL A 762 -9.94 8.44 13.75
CA VAL A 762 -10.68 7.48 12.91
C VAL A 762 -9.83 7.05 11.71
N LEU A 763 -9.77 5.75 11.44
CA LEU A 763 -9.14 5.20 10.25
C LEU A 763 -9.92 5.57 8.99
N GLU A 764 -9.21 5.87 7.90
CA GLU A 764 -9.84 6.22 6.63
C GLU A 764 -10.77 5.08 6.14
N GLY A 765 -11.97 5.45 5.66
CA GLY A 765 -12.95 4.50 5.15
C GLY A 765 -13.85 3.85 6.21
N ALA A 766 -13.56 3.99 7.51
CA ALA A 766 -14.39 3.39 8.56
C ALA A 766 -15.83 3.95 8.54
N LEU A 767 -15.96 5.28 8.45
CA LEU A 767 -17.26 5.95 8.40
C LEU A 767 -17.99 5.69 7.08
N ASP A 768 -17.27 5.63 5.96
CA ASP A 768 -17.83 5.25 4.66
C ASP A 768 -18.45 3.85 4.72
N CYS A 769 -17.80 2.91 5.41
CA CYS A 769 -18.31 1.56 5.58
C CYS A 769 -19.58 1.53 6.44
N PHE A 770 -19.62 2.27 7.55
CA PHE A 770 -20.85 2.39 8.35
C PHE A 770 -21.99 3.05 7.58
N ALA A 771 -21.70 4.14 6.84
CA ALA A 771 -22.67 4.80 5.97
C ALA A 771 -23.20 3.87 4.86
N ALA A 772 -22.38 2.91 4.41
CA ALA A 772 -22.78 1.85 3.49
C ALA A 772 -23.54 0.68 4.16
N GLY A 773 -23.87 0.78 5.44
CA GLY A 773 -24.59 -0.25 6.22
C GLY A 773 -23.73 -1.48 6.55
N ILE A 774 -22.41 -1.34 6.55
CA ILE A 774 -21.48 -2.40 6.93
C ILE A 774 -21.11 -2.21 8.40
N SER A 775 -21.32 -3.25 9.20
CA SER A 775 -20.75 -3.38 10.54
C SER A 775 -20.16 -4.77 10.76
N SER A 776 -19.32 -4.89 11.79
CA SER A 776 -18.84 -6.17 12.30
C SER A 776 -19.96 -6.94 13.00
N THR A 777 -19.79 -8.25 13.17
CA THR A 777 -20.84 -9.11 13.77
C THR A 777 -21.06 -8.84 15.26
N LEU A 778 -20.02 -8.38 15.96
CA LEU A 778 -20.08 -8.12 17.41
C LEU A 778 -20.62 -6.72 17.74
N HIS A 779 -20.63 -5.81 16.75
CA HIS A 779 -21.04 -4.41 16.90
C HIS A 779 -22.40 -4.24 17.58
N ALA A 780 -23.42 -4.99 17.16
CA ALA A 780 -24.76 -4.90 17.75
C ALA A 780 -24.78 -5.31 19.23
N GLN A 781 -24.03 -6.35 19.62
CA GLN A 781 -23.93 -6.79 21.01
C GLN A 781 -23.13 -5.80 21.86
N ASN A 782 -22.11 -5.15 21.28
CA ASN A 782 -21.36 -4.09 21.95
C ASN A 782 -22.25 -2.88 22.26
N ILE A 783 -23.17 -2.52 21.36
CA ILE A 783 -24.19 -1.49 21.62
C ILE A 783 -25.02 -1.89 22.84
N GLU A 784 -25.64 -3.07 22.81
CA GLU A 784 -26.50 -3.56 23.90
C GLU A 784 -25.77 -3.57 25.27
N GLY A 785 -24.51 -4.00 25.30
CA GLY A 785 -23.73 -4.11 26.53
C GLY A 785 -23.26 -2.77 27.10
N ALA A 786 -22.90 -1.81 26.26
CA ALA A 786 -22.31 -0.54 26.68
C ALA A 786 -23.35 0.58 26.92
N MET A 787 -24.49 0.56 26.21
CA MET A 787 -25.52 1.60 26.33
C MET A 787 -26.10 1.75 27.75
N ALA A 788 -26.11 0.69 28.56
CA ALA A 788 -26.62 0.74 29.93
C ALA A 788 -25.82 1.65 30.88
N SER A 789 -24.58 2.00 30.52
CA SER A 789 -23.68 2.86 31.33
C SER A 789 -23.31 4.16 30.63
N CYS A 790 -23.96 4.45 29.50
CA CYS A 790 -23.75 5.66 28.71
C CYS A 790 -24.97 6.56 28.78
N ASP A 791 -24.77 7.81 29.16
CA ASP A 791 -25.79 8.84 29.09
C ASP A 791 -25.62 9.57 27.75
N ILE A 792 -26.62 9.39 26.89
CA ILE A 792 -26.70 10.01 25.56
C ILE A 792 -27.93 10.90 25.56
N ASP A 793 -27.75 12.18 25.23
CA ASP A 793 -28.85 13.14 25.17
C ASP A 793 -29.91 12.70 24.14
N GLU A 794 -31.20 12.92 24.44
CA GLU A 794 -32.28 12.61 23.51
C GLU A 794 -32.08 13.37 22.18
N GLY A 795 -32.01 12.62 21.07
CA GLY A 795 -31.78 13.18 19.74
C GLY A 795 -30.31 13.33 19.34
N PHE A 796 -29.36 12.82 20.12
CA PHE A 796 -27.96 12.74 19.73
C PHE A 796 -27.79 11.77 18.54
N ASP A 797 -27.50 12.32 17.37
CA ASP A 797 -27.29 11.60 16.11
C ASP A 797 -25.98 12.08 15.48
N ASP A 798 -24.88 11.37 15.78
CA ASP A 798 -23.56 11.66 15.25
C ASP A 798 -23.04 10.48 14.40
N PRO A 799 -22.53 10.71 13.17
CA PRO A 799 -21.96 9.66 12.32
C PRO A 799 -20.81 8.85 12.95
N LEU A 800 -20.14 9.40 13.97
CA LEU A 800 -19.06 8.75 14.72
C LEU A 800 -19.57 7.83 15.83
N LEU A 801 -20.83 7.95 16.25
CA LEU A 801 -21.40 7.15 17.34
C LEU A 801 -21.21 5.63 17.14
N PRO A 802 -21.44 5.04 15.93
CA PRO A 802 -21.19 3.63 15.71
C PRO A 802 -19.74 3.19 15.98
N LEU A 803 -18.77 4.08 15.82
CA LEU A 803 -17.35 3.77 15.98
C LEU A 803 -16.99 3.42 17.43
N LEU A 804 -17.69 4.01 18.41
CA LEU A 804 -17.48 3.74 19.83
C LEU A 804 -17.71 2.27 20.21
N PHE A 805 -18.52 1.55 19.42
CA PHE A 805 -18.89 0.16 19.62
C PHE A 805 -18.16 -0.80 18.67
N ASP A 806 -17.32 -0.28 17.77
CA ASP A 806 -16.60 -1.10 16.80
C ASP A 806 -15.53 -1.95 17.50
N PRO A 807 -15.58 -3.30 17.40
CA PRO A 807 -14.52 -4.16 17.93
C PRO A 807 -13.20 -3.82 17.26
N GLN A 808 -12.14 -3.64 18.05
CA GLN A 808 -10.81 -3.42 17.52
C GLN A 808 -9.98 -4.70 17.53
N THR A 809 -9.20 -4.92 16.48
CA THR A 809 -8.13 -5.92 16.45
C THR A 809 -6.81 -5.19 16.64
N ALA A 810 -6.01 -5.58 17.64
CA ALA A 810 -4.71 -4.95 17.93
C ALA A 810 -4.83 -3.42 18.08
N GLY A 811 -5.88 -2.97 18.78
CA GLY A 811 -6.20 -1.57 18.97
C GLY A 811 -5.19 -0.82 19.84
N GLY A 812 -5.46 0.46 20.06
CA GLY A 812 -4.63 1.32 20.90
C GLY A 812 -4.82 1.06 22.38
N LEU A 813 -4.02 1.74 23.19
CA LEU A 813 -4.23 1.88 24.62
C LEU A 813 -5.09 3.12 24.88
N LEU A 814 -5.96 3.02 25.88
CA LEU A 814 -6.69 4.13 26.47
C LEU A 814 -6.19 4.33 27.90
N ALA A 815 -5.68 5.52 28.20
CA ALA A 815 -5.12 5.82 29.51
C ALA A 815 -5.63 7.14 30.07
N SER A 816 -5.68 7.21 31.40
CA SER A 816 -5.98 8.42 32.15
C SER A 816 -4.68 9.10 32.59
N ILE A 817 -4.47 10.34 32.14
CA ILE A 817 -3.23 11.11 32.29
C ILE A 817 -3.53 12.40 33.07
N PRO A 818 -2.66 12.82 34.02
CA PRO A 818 -2.78 14.12 34.68
C PRO A 818 -2.95 15.26 33.67
N GLU A 819 -3.91 16.17 33.90
CA GLU A 819 -4.23 17.24 32.95
C GLU A 819 -3.02 18.07 32.52
N ALA A 820 -2.14 18.40 33.47
CA ALA A 820 -0.92 19.16 33.20
C ALA A 820 0.08 18.46 32.26
N GLN A 821 -0.02 17.14 32.09
CA GLN A 821 0.90 16.32 31.30
C GLN A 821 0.30 15.83 29.98
N ALA A 822 -1.02 15.94 29.79
CA ALA A 822 -1.73 15.28 28.70
C ALA A 822 -1.24 15.72 27.31
N GLU A 823 -1.07 17.02 27.07
CA GLU A 823 -0.59 17.55 25.78
C GLU A 823 0.85 17.12 25.48
N ALA A 824 1.72 17.16 26.49
CA ALA A 824 3.10 16.72 26.35
C ALA A 824 3.20 15.21 26.10
N CYS A 825 2.32 14.42 26.72
CA CYS A 825 2.18 12.99 26.49
C CYS A 825 1.76 12.68 25.04
N VAL A 826 0.74 13.36 24.51
CA VAL A 826 0.31 13.19 23.12
C VAL A 826 1.44 13.55 22.14
N GLU A 827 2.14 14.64 22.38
CA GLU A 827 3.28 15.03 21.53
C GLU A 827 4.42 14.01 21.59
N ALA A 828 4.69 13.41 22.75
CA ALA A 828 5.66 12.33 22.91
C ALA A 828 5.21 11.05 22.19
N LEU A 829 3.92 10.70 22.27
CA LEU A 829 3.34 9.57 21.54
C LEU A 829 3.47 9.75 20.02
N ARG A 830 3.14 10.94 19.50
CA ARG A 830 3.30 11.26 18.08
C ARG A 830 4.75 11.13 17.62
N LYS A 831 5.70 11.65 18.41
CA LYS A 831 7.15 11.47 18.16
C LYS A 831 7.60 10.01 18.21
N ALA A 832 6.96 9.18 19.03
CA ALA A 832 7.22 7.75 19.11
C ALA A 832 6.56 6.94 17.96
N GLY A 833 5.85 7.60 17.04
CA GLY A 833 5.22 7.00 15.87
C GLY A 833 3.71 6.73 16.01
N TYR A 834 3.05 7.24 17.05
CA TYR A 834 1.61 7.15 17.26
C TYR A 834 0.94 8.47 16.86
N GLU A 835 0.91 8.75 15.56
CA GLU A 835 0.46 10.03 15.03
C GLU A 835 -1.00 10.35 15.35
N ASP A 836 -1.85 9.32 15.38
CA ASP A 836 -3.27 9.41 15.70
C ASP A 836 -3.54 9.56 17.21
N ALA A 837 -2.50 9.66 18.04
CA ALA A 837 -2.69 9.85 19.47
C ALA A 837 -3.46 11.16 19.74
N ALA A 838 -4.49 11.07 20.58
CA ALA A 838 -5.40 12.18 20.86
C ALA A 838 -5.91 12.13 22.30
N ILE A 839 -6.17 13.32 22.87
CA ILE A 839 -7.00 13.47 24.05
C ILE A 839 -8.44 13.39 23.57
N ILE A 840 -9.21 12.41 24.05
CA ILE A 840 -10.58 12.14 23.61
C ILE A 840 -11.63 12.51 24.66
N GLY A 841 -11.21 13.05 25.80
CA GLY A 841 -12.12 13.31 26.90
C GLY A 841 -11.43 13.56 28.24
N ARG A 842 -12.22 13.53 29.31
CA ARG A 842 -11.75 13.73 30.69
C ARG A 842 -12.58 12.95 31.71
N SER A 843 -11.98 12.62 32.85
CA SER A 843 -12.71 12.25 34.06
C SER A 843 -13.28 13.48 34.75
N LEU A 844 -14.45 13.31 35.35
CA LEU A 844 -15.15 14.34 36.13
C LEU A 844 -14.65 14.37 37.58
N GLU A 845 -15.17 15.32 38.36
CA GLU A 845 -14.91 15.38 39.79
C GLU A 845 -15.49 14.15 40.51
N GLU A 846 -14.96 13.87 41.70
CA GLU A 846 -15.35 12.70 42.48
C GLU A 846 -16.86 12.75 42.81
N ASN A 847 -17.58 11.67 42.49
CA ASN A 847 -19.04 11.51 42.60
C ASN A 847 -19.90 12.24 41.57
N GLU A 848 -19.34 13.06 40.67
CA GLU A 848 -20.09 13.65 39.56
C GLU A 848 -20.24 12.61 38.43
N GLY A 849 -21.48 12.26 38.07
CA GLY A 849 -21.74 11.26 37.01
C GLY A 849 -21.14 9.88 37.30
N ALA A 850 -20.96 9.50 38.57
CA ALA A 850 -20.24 8.27 38.94
C ALA A 850 -20.78 7.02 38.22
N GLY A 851 -19.89 6.27 37.58
CA GLY A 851 -20.27 5.06 36.84
C GLY A 851 -20.87 5.33 35.45
N ARG A 852 -20.88 6.59 34.99
CA ARG A 852 -21.47 7.01 33.70
C ARG A 852 -20.44 7.59 32.74
N VAL A 853 -20.68 7.33 31.47
CA VAL A 853 -20.00 7.99 30.34
C VAL A 853 -20.98 8.99 29.73
N ARG A 854 -20.59 10.26 29.63
CA ARG A 854 -21.32 11.29 28.89
C ARG A 854 -20.62 11.56 27.57
N LEU A 855 -21.38 11.60 26.48
CA LEU A 855 -20.88 11.98 25.15
C LEU A 855 -21.11 13.48 24.94
N VAL A 856 -20.08 14.20 24.49
CA VAL A 856 -20.13 15.66 24.24
C VAL A 856 -19.64 16.04 22.86
#